data_AF-A0AAD6SG91-F1
#
_entry.id   AF-A0AAD6SG91-F1
#
_cell.length_a   1.000
_cell.length_b   1.000
_cell.length_c   1.000
_cell.angle_alpha   90.00
_cell.angle_beta   90.00
_cell.angle_gamma   90.00
#
_symmetry.space_group_name_H-M   'P 1'
#
loop_
_entity.id
_entity.type
_entity.pdbx_description
1 polymer ?
#
loop_
_entity_poly.entity_id
_entity_poly.type
_entity_poly.pdbx_seq_one_letter_code
_entity_poly.pdbx_strand_id
1 'polypeptide(L)'
;MRSIPSLLAFLACASRVVALGSSCSAPLGSGAAAAGDAYWMKTIPRQGSSSFNPNAGSYKVFRDVTAAPYNAKGDGTTDDTDAINRAISDMGRCGNLTCQSSSVEPALVYFPSGKYLVTKPITPYYYTALVGDFKNPPHIIARGDFAGIAIIDADVYSGASVPAGGWNCPSTDNEWYCPVNNFFRSIRNFVIDTTNIPADQFGTGIHWQVGQATSLINLSFLLSTASGNKHQGVFMENGSGGFMADLQINGGAFGLWISNQQFTIQNVKITNSDTAIYQQWNWGFTFKNIDISGCRIGFGLNTNGQTEATQSAGSVTILDSSISASVAAVQTNTDQSQKLGGAVLLQNVNLNGSPAGVVDGANHVFLPGGGTVNQFILGNEYSGDSGSGTYNTGAKPGPDLPSQLLDASSGNNGVFFRTRPQYENYAISEFASAKSNGVKCDGTSDDTTSLQNFIDKVSSNLDAGTCLVSSTINIPTGSIVVGEFWTTILGSGAAFNDAANPQPVVRVGKAGDKGGVEISDIVVSTVGGSAGAVCIEWNPTGDAGTLGMWDVHVRIGGAIGTKIQVSQCPTTSTATQCMGAFLGLHVLGSGYFENVWVWTADHDLDDPGQGRINSFTARGIFIDHAPGPVWLVGTASEHAVFYQYSIVGSQYVYAGMIQTETPYYQPTPAPPAPFSTNTDWDDPSWGNSGSAWALTISQSSDVFIYGAGLYSFFVSYSQDCKAGVDCQKSLVLVDEDSAAIFIYQLSTVGATTMLTVGSTDVIKHSDNVDGLQSTAAMKLLFSADGGWYDRGKTTKLRLAHSSLTLEQIARVMVGFGSSHQWC
;
A
#
# COMPACT_ATOMS: atom_id res chain seq x y z
N MET A 1 -19.12 63.08 23.23
CA MET A 1 -18.26 62.43 22.22
C MET A 1 -17.06 61.84 22.95
N ARG A 2 -16.61 60.61 22.81
CA ARG A 2 -17.10 59.35 22.25
C ARG A 2 -16.27 58.31 23.00
N SER A 3 -16.92 57.48 23.82
CA SER A 3 -16.33 56.27 24.39
C SER A 3 -17.00 55.08 23.70
N ILE A 4 -16.21 54.30 22.96
CA ILE A 4 -16.65 53.03 22.34
C ILE A 4 -15.70 51.96 22.89
N PRO A 5 -16.18 50.98 23.68
CA PRO A 5 -15.41 49.78 23.95
C PRO A 5 -15.64 48.77 22.82
N SER A 6 -14.53 48.27 22.27
CA SER A 6 -14.50 47.20 21.27
C SER A 6 -15.02 45.89 21.87
N LEU A 7 -16.14 45.39 21.34
CA LEU A 7 -16.63 44.04 21.61
C LEU A 7 -15.85 43.08 20.70
N LEU A 8 -15.00 42.22 21.26
CA LEU A 8 -14.50 41.04 20.57
C LEU A 8 -15.66 40.05 20.41
N ALA A 9 -16.18 39.91 19.20
CA ALA A 9 -17.05 38.79 18.85
C ALA A 9 -16.15 37.58 18.54
N PHE A 10 -16.12 36.60 19.45
CA PHE A 10 -15.68 35.25 19.11
C PHE A 10 -16.71 34.65 18.15
N LEU A 11 -16.42 34.66 16.84
CA LEU A 11 -17.08 33.75 15.92
C LEU A 11 -16.54 32.34 16.20
N ALA A 12 -17.23 31.61 17.07
CA ALA A 12 -17.11 30.16 17.10
C ALA A 12 -17.71 29.64 15.78
N CYS A 13 -16.85 29.33 14.81
CA CYS A 13 -17.23 28.52 13.68
C CYS A 13 -17.51 27.11 14.22
N ALA A 14 -18.77 26.85 14.58
CA ALA A 14 -19.22 25.51 14.89
C ALA A 14 -19.23 24.72 13.58
N SER A 15 -18.15 24.02 13.28
CA SER A 15 -18.17 22.88 12.37
C SER A 15 -19.20 21.90 12.93
N ARG A 16 -20.38 21.86 12.31
CA ARG A 16 -21.40 20.86 12.63
C ARG A 16 -20.85 19.51 12.16
N VAL A 17 -20.27 18.75 13.08
CA VAL A 17 -20.03 17.33 12.90
C VAL A 17 -21.40 16.66 12.89
N VAL A 18 -21.83 16.17 11.72
CA VAL A 18 -23.21 15.68 11.50
C VAL A 18 -23.40 14.23 11.99
N ALA A 19 -22.35 13.53 12.41
CA ALA A 19 -22.46 12.21 12.99
C ALA A 19 -21.60 12.10 14.26
N LEU A 20 -22.22 12.31 15.41
CA LEU A 20 -21.70 11.86 16.69
C LEU A 20 -22.43 10.57 17.05
N GLY A 21 -21.69 9.53 17.44
CA GLY A 21 -22.30 8.31 17.94
C GLY A 21 -23.12 8.56 19.20
N SER A 22 -24.10 7.70 19.44
CA SER A 22 -25.13 7.90 20.47
C SER A 22 -24.60 8.07 21.90
N SER A 23 -23.34 7.73 22.15
CA SER A 23 -22.66 7.79 23.45
C SER A 23 -21.81 9.04 23.69
N CYS A 24 -21.61 9.92 22.69
CA CYS A 24 -20.68 11.05 22.79
C CYS A 24 -21.34 12.38 22.39
N SER A 25 -21.01 13.46 23.09
CA SER A 25 -21.48 14.82 22.79
C SER A 25 -20.46 15.67 22.01
N ALA A 26 -19.27 15.13 21.74
CA ALA A 26 -18.20 15.75 20.95
C ALA A 26 -17.32 14.67 20.28
N PRO A 27 -16.62 14.99 19.19
CA PRO A 27 -15.65 14.07 18.58
C PRO A 27 -14.53 13.72 19.55
N LEU A 28 -13.92 12.56 19.37
CA LEU A 28 -12.71 12.20 20.11
C LEU A 28 -11.61 13.22 19.80
N GLY A 29 -11.00 13.74 20.87
CA GLY A 29 -9.87 14.68 20.78
C GLY A 29 -8.55 13.97 20.49
N SER A 30 -7.43 14.61 20.82
CA SER A 30 -6.06 14.08 20.63
C SER A 30 -5.70 12.88 21.54
N GLY A 31 -6.67 12.26 22.19
CA GLY A 31 -6.50 11.25 23.24
C GLY A 31 -6.30 11.85 24.64
N ALA A 32 -6.63 11.06 25.67
CA ALA A 32 -6.61 11.44 27.08
C ALA A 32 -5.60 10.65 27.94
N ALA A 33 -4.71 9.87 27.33
CA ALA A 33 -3.70 9.14 28.09
C ALA A 33 -2.70 10.11 28.74
N ALA A 34 -2.36 9.85 30.00
CA ALA A 34 -1.26 10.54 30.64
C ALA A 34 0.09 10.09 30.04
N ALA A 35 1.10 10.94 30.14
CA ALA A 35 2.45 10.63 29.67
C ALA A 35 3.05 9.36 30.32
N GLY A 36 2.65 9.04 31.55
CA GLY A 36 3.09 7.84 32.28
C GLY A 36 2.22 6.59 32.07
N ASP A 37 1.08 6.71 31.38
CA ASP A 37 0.22 5.55 31.10
C ASP A 37 0.90 4.62 30.11
N ALA A 38 0.68 3.31 30.27
CA ALA A 38 1.10 2.34 29.29
C ALA A 38 0.49 2.62 27.91
N TYR A 39 1.17 2.18 26.85
CA TYR A 39 0.54 2.13 25.52
C TYR A 39 -0.74 1.29 25.58
N TRP A 40 -1.85 1.76 24.99
CA TRP A 40 -3.17 1.13 25.14
C TRP A 40 -3.17 -0.35 24.77
N MET A 41 -2.36 -0.73 23.77
CA MET A 41 -2.20 -2.11 23.34
C MET A 41 -1.66 -3.00 24.48
N LYS A 42 -0.83 -2.51 25.39
CA LYS A 42 -0.41 -3.34 26.54
C LYS A 42 -1.59 -3.77 27.42
N THR A 43 -2.56 -2.88 27.59
CA THR A 43 -3.59 -2.98 28.64
C THR A 43 -4.97 -3.35 28.12
N ILE A 44 -5.20 -3.29 26.81
CA ILE A 44 -6.50 -3.66 26.24
C ILE A 44 -6.83 -5.13 26.55
N PRO A 45 -8.07 -5.43 27.00
CA PRO A 45 -8.50 -6.82 27.20
C PRO A 45 -8.24 -7.67 25.95
N ARG A 46 -7.63 -8.84 26.14
CA ARG A 46 -7.26 -9.74 25.05
C ARG A 46 -8.37 -10.75 24.80
N GLN A 47 -9.15 -10.47 23.76
CA GLN A 47 -10.36 -11.22 23.40
C GLN A 47 -10.31 -11.79 21.97
N GLY A 48 -9.25 -11.47 21.20
CA GLY A 48 -9.04 -11.98 19.86
C GLY A 48 -9.01 -13.50 19.76
N SER A 49 -9.48 -14.01 18.63
CA SER A 49 -9.51 -15.43 18.27
C SER A 49 -9.15 -15.59 16.79
N SER A 50 -8.74 -16.79 16.39
CA SER A 50 -8.68 -17.16 14.97
C SER A 50 -9.83 -18.09 14.64
N SER A 51 -10.86 -17.57 13.99
CA SER A 51 -12.19 -18.18 13.87
C SER A 51 -12.17 -19.54 13.16
N PHE A 52 -11.31 -19.69 12.15
CA PHE A 52 -11.19 -20.92 11.37
C PHE A 52 -9.97 -21.76 11.74
N ASN A 53 -9.22 -21.38 12.79
CA ASN A 53 -8.19 -22.25 13.32
C ASN A 53 -8.81 -23.52 13.89
N PRO A 54 -8.20 -24.71 13.70
CA PRO A 54 -8.70 -25.95 14.30
C PRO A 54 -8.88 -25.90 15.83
N ASN A 55 -8.15 -25.01 16.51
CA ASN A 55 -8.21 -24.78 17.95
C ASN A 55 -8.77 -23.38 18.30
N ALA A 56 -9.73 -22.86 17.53
CA ALA A 56 -10.26 -21.49 17.65
C ALA A 56 -10.57 -21.01 19.08
N GLY A 57 -11.13 -21.89 19.93
CA GLY A 57 -11.49 -21.57 21.31
C GLY A 57 -10.31 -21.39 22.29
N SER A 58 -9.10 -21.78 21.89
CA SER A 58 -7.89 -21.67 22.71
C SER A 58 -6.71 -21.00 22.02
N TYR A 59 -6.76 -20.81 20.70
CA TYR A 59 -5.71 -20.15 19.94
C TYR A 59 -5.56 -18.69 20.37
N LYS A 60 -4.35 -18.32 20.80
CA LYS A 60 -4.03 -16.96 21.24
C LYS A 60 -3.50 -16.16 20.06
N VAL A 61 -4.15 -15.04 19.72
CA VAL A 61 -3.64 -14.12 18.71
C VAL A 61 -2.57 -13.20 19.31
N PHE A 62 -2.88 -12.59 20.46
CA PHE A 62 -1.96 -11.73 21.19
C PHE A 62 -0.97 -12.54 22.05
N ARG A 63 0.32 -12.20 21.96
CA ARG A 63 1.39 -12.72 22.83
C ARG A 63 2.24 -11.57 23.36
N ASP A 64 2.35 -11.41 24.68
CA ASP A 64 3.34 -10.52 25.29
C ASP A 64 4.60 -11.32 25.60
N VAL A 65 5.74 -10.95 25.01
CA VAL A 65 7.00 -11.70 25.15
C VAL A 65 7.48 -11.84 26.61
N THR A 66 7.09 -10.92 27.49
CA THR A 66 7.48 -10.93 28.91
C THR A 66 6.53 -11.74 29.78
N ALA A 67 5.32 -12.00 29.31
CA ALA A 67 4.32 -12.78 30.04
C ALA A 67 4.68 -14.27 30.04
N ALA A 68 4.22 -14.99 31.07
CA ALA A 68 4.31 -16.44 31.11
C ALA A 68 3.47 -17.05 29.96
N PRO A 69 3.97 -18.09 29.26
CA PRO A 69 5.16 -18.87 29.57
C PRO A 69 6.46 -18.41 28.88
N TYR A 70 6.44 -17.31 28.12
CA TYR A 70 7.58 -16.89 27.30
C TYR A 70 8.72 -16.31 28.14
N ASN A 71 8.37 -15.42 29.08
CA ASN A 71 9.23 -14.90 30.15
C ASN A 71 10.51 -14.17 29.66
N ALA A 72 10.46 -13.46 28.53
CA ALA A 72 11.53 -12.53 28.14
C ALA A 72 11.74 -11.49 29.25
N LYS A 73 13.00 -11.13 29.52
CA LYS A 73 13.37 -10.25 30.64
C LYS A 73 13.40 -8.79 30.26
N GLY A 74 13.85 -8.45 29.05
CA GLY A 74 13.96 -7.07 28.62
C GLY A 74 14.95 -6.25 29.48
N ASP A 75 15.96 -6.90 30.08
CA ASP A 75 16.93 -6.27 31.00
C ASP A 75 18.26 -5.86 30.35
N GLY A 76 18.48 -6.21 29.08
CA GLY A 76 19.68 -5.92 28.29
C GLY A 76 20.88 -6.84 28.59
N THR A 77 20.70 -7.86 29.41
CA THR A 77 21.75 -8.79 29.86
C THR A 77 21.38 -10.25 29.69
N THR A 78 20.13 -10.61 29.94
CA THR A 78 19.57 -11.93 29.67
C THR A 78 19.36 -12.09 28.17
N ASP A 79 19.80 -13.23 27.63
CA ASP A 79 19.49 -13.59 26.24
C ASP A 79 18.00 -13.96 26.12
N ASP A 80 17.25 -13.09 25.47
CA ASP A 80 15.81 -13.20 25.31
C ASP A 80 15.39 -13.89 23.99
N THR A 81 16.37 -14.33 23.18
CA THR A 81 16.11 -14.88 21.84
C THR A 81 15.09 -16.03 21.87
N ASP A 82 15.33 -17.03 22.72
CA ASP A 82 14.44 -18.19 22.80
C ASP A 82 13.07 -17.82 23.39
N ALA A 83 13.01 -16.84 24.28
CA ALA A 83 11.75 -16.38 24.86
C ALA A 83 10.86 -15.71 23.81
N ILE A 84 11.47 -14.83 23.01
CA ILE A 84 10.79 -14.13 21.91
C ILE A 84 10.34 -15.13 20.84
N ASN A 85 11.23 -16.01 20.39
CA ASN A 85 10.87 -17.00 19.37
C ASN A 85 9.82 -17.99 19.86
N ARG A 86 9.80 -18.36 21.15
CA ARG A 86 8.68 -19.12 21.73
C ARG A 86 7.36 -18.36 21.66
N ALA A 87 7.34 -17.05 21.92
CA ALA A 87 6.12 -16.25 21.79
C ALA A 87 5.61 -16.23 20.35
N ILE A 88 6.52 -16.17 19.38
CA ILE A 88 6.21 -16.18 17.95
C ILE A 88 5.66 -17.55 17.50
N SER A 89 6.30 -18.65 17.89
CA SER A 89 5.98 -19.99 17.37
C SER A 89 4.86 -20.71 18.14
N ASP A 90 4.41 -20.15 19.26
CA ASP A 90 3.44 -20.81 20.14
C ASP A 90 2.14 -21.17 19.43
N MET A 91 1.59 -22.32 19.80
CA MET A 91 0.36 -22.92 19.29
C MET A 91 0.42 -23.43 17.85
N GLY A 92 1.59 -23.93 17.44
CA GLY A 92 1.72 -24.78 16.24
C GLY A 92 1.51 -24.04 14.92
N ARG A 93 2.06 -22.84 14.82
CA ARG A 93 1.87 -21.94 13.68
C ARG A 93 2.69 -22.32 12.44
N CYS A 94 2.35 -21.67 11.33
CA CYS A 94 2.98 -21.74 10.02
C CYS A 94 4.40 -21.21 10.00
N GLY A 95 5.36 -22.07 10.31
CA GLY A 95 6.77 -21.86 10.06
C GLY A 95 7.42 -23.14 9.59
N ASN A 96 8.70 -23.03 9.20
CA ASN A 96 9.48 -24.09 8.55
C ASN A 96 8.92 -24.55 7.18
N LEU A 97 9.66 -25.43 6.50
CA LEU A 97 9.35 -25.91 5.15
C LEU A 97 8.02 -26.70 5.00
N THR A 98 7.36 -27.05 6.11
CA THR A 98 6.07 -27.78 6.09
C THR A 98 4.86 -26.87 5.88
N CYS A 99 5.01 -25.56 6.03
CA CYS A 99 3.93 -24.60 5.86
C CYS A 99 4.39 -23.37 5.08
N GLN A 100 3.80 -23.18 3.89
CA GLN A 100 4.18 -22.12 2.94
C GLN A 100 3.40 -20.81 3.15
N SER A 101 2.17 -20.91 3.63
CA SER A 101 1.34 -19.77 4.02
C SER A 101 0.18 -20.26 4.91
N SER A 102 -0.51 -19.32 5.57
CA SER A 102 -1.68 -19.60 6.39
C SER A 102 -2.52 -18.34 6.56
N SER A 103 -3.84 -18.49 6.48
CA SER A 103 -4.80 -17.43 6.78
C SER A 103 -5.47 -17.60 8.17
N VAL A 104 -5.14 -18.68 8.88
CA VAL A 104 -5.82 -19.08 10.13
C VAL A 104 -4.91 -19.09 11.37
N GLU A 105 -3.67 -18.63 11.24
CA GLU A 105 -2.68 -18.61 12.33
C GLU A 105 -2.03 -17.24 12.58
N PRO A 106 -2.82 -16.15 12.72
CA PRO A 106 -2.29 -14.82 12.94
C PRO A 106 -1.59 -14.69 14.30
N ALA A 107 -0.60 -13.80 14.38
CA ALA A 107 0.03 -13.43 15.64
C ALA A 107 0.35 -11.95 15.76
N LEU A 108 -0.15 -11.32 16.83
CA LEU A 108 0.34 -10.03 17.30
C LEU A 108 1.26 -10.29 18.49
N VAL A 109 2.57 -10.24 18.25
CA VAL A 109 3.61 -10.43 19.26
C VAL A 109 4.04 -9.07 19.77
N TYR A 110 3.67 -8.77 21.00
CA TYR A 110 3.89 -7.49 21.65
C TYR A 110 5.15 -7.50 22.52
N PHE A 111 5.91 -6.42 22.41
CA PHE A 111 7.14 -6.17 23.15
C PHE A 111 6.94 -4.95 24.04
N PRO A 112 6.76 -5.15 25.36
CA PRO A 112 6.82 -4.06 26.32
C PRO A 112 8.15 -3.33 26.24
N SER A 113 8.17 -2.07 26.69
CA SER A 113 9.43 -1.33 26.83
C SER A 113 10.47 -2.12 27.64
N GLY A 114 11.70 -2.14 27.14
CA GLY A 114 12.79 -2.93 27.69
C GLY A 114 13.96 -3.02 26.71
N LYS A 115 15.05 -3.65 27.17
CA LYS A 115 16.23 -3.96 26.36
C LYS A 115 16.31 -5.48 26.16
N TYR A 116 16.11 -5.95 24.95
CA TYR A 116 16.09 -7.38 24.65
C TYR A 116 17.40 -7.74 23.97
N LEU A 117 18.31 -8.37 24.72
CA LEU A 117 19.57 -8.87 24.17
C LEU A 117 19.29 -10.16 23.41
N VAL A 118 19.76 -10.26 22.17
CA VAL A 118 19.58 -11.44 21.31
C VAL A 118 20.91 -11.93 20.75
N THR A 119 20.99 -13.23 20.49
CA THR A 119 22.19 -13.91 19.98
C THR A 119 21.97 -14.64 18.67
N LYS A 120 20.71 -14.82 18.27
CA LYS A 120 20.29 -15.43 16.99
C LYS A 120 19.04 -14.69 16.47
N PRO A 121 18.65 -14.92 15.20
CA PRO A 121 17.50 -14.24 14.63
C PRO A 121 16.21 -14.45 15.42
N ILE A 122 15.44 -13.38 15.53
CA ILE A 122 14.01 -13.42 15.80
C ILE A 122 13.33 -13.78 14.48
N THR A 123 12.63 -14.91 14.43
CA THR A 123 12.05 -15.45 13.19
C THR A 123 10.54 -15.29 13.20
N PRO A 124 9.96 -14.13 12.81
CA PRO A 124 8.52 -14.02 12.66
C PRO A 124 8.01 -15.08 11.69
N TYR A 125 7.11 -15.95 12.15
CA TYR A 125 6.43 -16.93 11.29
C TYR A 125 5.46 -16.22 10.34
N TYR A 126 4.88 -16.93 9.38
CA TYR A 126 3.87 -16.39 8.46
C TYR A 126 2.72 -15.73 9.23
N TYR A 127 2.12 -14.67 8.69
CA TYR A 127 1.01 -13.94 9.33
C TYR A 127 1.35 -13.39 10.73
N THR A 128 2.49 -12.71 10.89
CA THR A 128 2.97 -12.17 12.18
C THR A 128 3.19 -10.66 12.16
N ALA A 129 2.67 -9.98 13.19
CA ALA A 129 3.05 -8.63 13.57
C ALA A 129 3.95 -8.65 14.80
N LEU A 130 5.13 -8.03 14.71
CA LEU A 130 5.95 -7.68 15.85
C LEU A 130 5.62 -6.21 16.21
N VAL A 131 5.14 -5.97 17.43
CA VAL A 131 4.67 -4.65 17.85
C VAL A 131 5.33 -4.24 19.15
N GLY A 132 6.22 -3.25 19.08
CA GLY A 132 6.79 -2.63 20.26
C GLY A 132 5.84 -1.63 20.92
N ASP A 133 6.09 -1.37 22.20
CA ASP A 133 5.50 -0.23 22.91
C ASP A 133 5.82 1.08 22.18
N PHE A 134 4.79 1.78 21.68
CA PHE A 134 5.00 3.03 20.93
C PHE A 134 5.58 4.15 21.80
N LYS A 135 5.14 4.27 23.06
CA LYS A 135 5.53 5.39 23.94
C LYS A 135 6.99 5.28 24.34
N ASN A 136 7.48 4.06 24.54
CA ASN A 136 8.88 3.78 24.87
C ASN A 136 9.37 2.57 24.07
N PRO A 137 9.79 2.77 22.80
CA PRO A 137 10.15 1.69 21.89
C PRO A 137 11.13 0.70 22.51
N PRO A 138 10.82 -0.61 22.54
CA PRO A 138 11.76 -1.64 22.96
C PRO A 138 13.04 -1.62 22.12
N HIS A 139 14.15 -1.88 22.78
CA HIS A 139 15.50 -1.86 22.21
C HIS A 139 16.00 -3.30 22.03
N ILE A 140 16.00 -3.79 20.80
CA ILE A 140 16.55 -5.10 20.44
C ILE A 140 18.04 -4.94 20.16
N ILE A 141 18.87 -5.62 20.94
CA ILE A 141 20.33 -5.45 20.94
C ILE A 141 20.95 -6.77 20.51
N ALA A 142 21.66 -6.78 19.38
CA ALA A 142 22.51 -7.93 19.05
C ALA A 142 23.68 -8.02 20.04
N ARG A 143 23.97 -9.21 20.55
CA ARG A 143 25.21 -9.46 21.30
C ARG A 143 26.41 -9.42 20.33
N GLY A 144 27.61 -9.15 20.83
CA GLY A 144 28.79 -9.01 19.96
C GLY A 144 29.21 -10.26 19.20
N ASP A 145 28.71 -11.43 19.59
CA ASP A 145 28.87 -12.73 18.93
C ASP A 145 27.55 -13.23 18.30
N PHE A 146 26.61 -12.31 17.99
CA PHE A 146 25.37 -12.64 17.30
C PHE A 146 25.63 -13.45 16.02
N ALA A 147 24.87 -14.51 15.81
CA ALA A 147 25.01 -15.41 14.66
C ALA A 147 23.67 -15.58 13.94
N GLY A 148 23.59 -15.09 12.70
CA GLY A 148 22.42 -15.20 11.84
C GLY A 148 22.47 -14.19 10.70
N ILE A 149 21.52 -14.28 9.76
CA ILE A 149 21.43 -13.37 8.61
C ILE A 149 21.07 -11.93 9.04
N ALA A 150 20.23 -11.79 10.08
CA ALA A 150 19.76 -10.53 10.65
C ALA A 150 19.18 -10.70 12.05
N ILE A 151 19.06 -9.60 12.83
CA ILE A 151 18.37 -9.59 14.14
C ILE A 151 16.93 -10.09 13.98
N ILE A 152 16.22 -9.65 12.94
CA ILE A 152 14.89 -10.15 12.58
C ILE A 152 14.94 -10.75 11.18
N ASP A 153 14.44 -11.98 11.03
CA ASP A 153 14.52 -12.77 9.80
C ASP A 153 13.11 -13.18 9.34
N ALA A 154 12.59 -12.50 8.32
CA ALA A 154 11.24 -12.72 7.81
C ALA A 154 11.09 -13.94 6.89
N ASP A 155 12.20 -14.51 6.41
CA ASP A 155 12.20 -15.73 5.60
C ASP A 155 13.52 -16.49 5.77
N VAL A 156 13.44 -17.67 6.35
CA VAL A 156 14.63 -18.39 6.81
C VAL A 156 15.14 -19.32 5.71
N TYR A 157 16.39 -19.11 5.29
CA TYR A 157 17.13 -20.08 4.48
C TYR A 157 17.43 -21.34 5.30
N SER A 158 16.84 -22.46 4.90
CA SER A 158 16.93 -23.71 5.65
C SER A 158 18.11 -24.60 5.24
N GLY A 159 18.54 -24.52 3.98
CA GLY A 159 19.48 -25.47 3.36
C GLY A 159 18.99 -26.93 3.35
N ALA A 160 17.73 -27.18 3.76
CA ALA A 160 17.13 -28.51 3.89
C ALA A 160 16.19 -28.80 2.71
N SER A 161 15.93 -30.07 2.40
CA SER A 161 15.00 -30.44 1.32
C SER A 161 13.54 -30.23 1.75
N VAL A 162 12.71 -29.72 0.83
CA VAL A 162 11.26 -29.61 1.03
C VAL A 162 10.62 -31.00 1.22
N PRO A 163 9.75 -31.20 2.22
CA PRO A 163 9.02 -32.46 2.42
C PRO A 163 8.17 -32.87 1.21
N ALA A 164 7.92 -34.18 1.06
CA ALA A 164 7.10 -34.70 -0.03
C ALA A 164 5.67 -34.11 0.00
N GLY A 165 5.21 -33.57 -1.13
CA GLY A 165 3.89 -32.93 -1.26
C GLY A 165 3.85 -31.46 -0.82
N GLY A 166 4.94 -30.92 -0.26
CA GLY A 166 5.10 -29.49 -0.05
C GLY A 166 5.44 -28.77 -1.36
N TRP A 167 4.98 -27.54 -1.49
CA TRP A 167 5.38 -26.66 -2.58
C TRP A 167 6.78 -26.08 -2.31
N ASN A 168 7.63 -25.97 -3.34
CA ASN A 168 8.94 -25.32 -3.26
C ASN A 168 8.96 -24.11 -4.18
N CYS A 169 9.41 -22.97 -3.65
CA CYS A 169 9.73 -21.81 -4.47
C CYS A 169 10.90 -22.20 -5.40
N PRO A 170 10.91 -21.77 -6.67
CA PRO A 170 12.02 -22.06 -7.57
C PRO A 170 13.26 -21.23 -7.17
N SER A 171 13.92 -21.62 -6.07
CA SER A 171 15.17 -21.06 -5.57
C SER A 171 16.26 -22.14 -5.49
N THR A 172 17.51 -21.72 -5.48
CA THR A 172 18.67 -22.64 -5.32
C THR A 172 18.88 -23.08 -3.87
N ASP A 173 18.44 -22.28 -2.90
CA ASP A 173 18.44 -22.59 -1.48
C ASP A 173 17.01 -22.53 -0.94
N ASN A 174 16.53 -23.60 -0.30
CA ASN A 174 15.14 -23.66 0.14
C ASN A 174 14.88 -22.72 1.32
N GLU A 175 13.94 -21.82 1.12
CA GLU A 175 13.44 -20.82 2.07
C GLU A 175 12.16 -21.33 2.74
N TRP A 176 11.74 -20.74 3.87
CA TRP A 176 10.51 -21.18 4.56
C TRP A 176 9.27 -20.86 3.75
N TYR A 177 9.27 -19.71 3.08
CA TYR A 177 8.17 -19.23 2.26
C TYR A 177 8.70 -18.89 0.86
N CYS A 178 7.82 -18.79 -0.14
CA CYS A 178 8.25 -18.09 -1.35
C CYS A 178 8.25 -16.60 -1.08
N PRO A 179 9.27 -15.86 -1.51
CA PRO A 179 9.32 -14.41 -1.33
C PRO A 179 8.13 -13.67 -1.94
N VAL A 180 7.64 -14.12 -3.10
CA VAL A 180 6.47 -13.53 -3.76
C VAL A 180 5.13 -13.91 -3.10
N ASN A 181 5.12 -14.91 -2.22
CA ASN A 181 3.95 -15.34 -1.46
C ASN A 181 4.07 -15.02 0.05
N ASN A 182 5.15 -14.36 0.48
CA ASN A 182 5.42 -14.11 1.89
C ASN A 182 4.64 -12.88 2.41
N PHE A 183 3.31 -13.02 2.49
CA PHE A 183 2.37 -11.93 2.79
C PHE A 183 2.14 -11.69 4.29
N PHE A 184 1.39 -10.62 4.58
CA PHE A 184 0.75 -10.38 5.88
C PHE A 184 1.72 -10.29 7.07
N ARG A 185 2.67 -9.35 7.00
CA ARG A 185 3.68 -9.13 8.05
C ARG A 185 3.74 -7.67 8.45
N SER A 186 3.98 -7.40 9.73
CA SER A 186 4.24 -6.03 10.17
C SER A 186 5.31 -6.00 11.25
N ILE A 187 6.24 -5.06 11.19
CA ILE A 187 7.17 -4.78 12.29
C ILE A 187 7.07 -3.30 12.60
N ARG A 188 6.76 -2.98 13.85
CA ARG A 188 6.59 -1.58 14.26
C ARG A 188 7.08 -1.25 15.66
N ASN A 189 7.60 -0.04 15.82
CA ASN A 189 7.99 0.59 17.09
C ASN A 189 9.20 -0.06 17.78
N PHE A 190 10.33 -0.17 17.10
CA PHE A 190 11.55 -0.76 17.69
C PHE A 190 12.78 0.13 17.50
N VAL A 191 13.71 0.02 18.45
CA VAL A 191 15.12 0.35 18.21
C VAL A 191 15.86 -0.96 17.95
N ILE A 192 16.54 -1.07 16.82
CA ILE A 192 17.29 -2.25 16.37
C ILE A 192 18.77 -1.90 16.32
N ASP A 193 19.57 -2.61 17.11
CA ASP A 193 20.95 -2.20 17.41
C ASP A 193 21.95 -3.31 17.12
N THR A 194 22.80 -3.07 16.12
CA THR A 194 23.90 -3.97 15.73
C THR A 194 25.24 -3.49 16.27
N THR A 195 25.32 -2.39 17.00
CA THR A 195 26.60 -1.70 17.35
C THR A 195 27.56 -2.55 18.19
N ASN A 196 27.06 -3.56 18.91
CA ASN A 196 27.91 -4.51 19.63
C ASN A 196 28.60 -5.53 18.72
N ILE A 197 28.05 -5.80 17.53
CA ILE A 197 28.68 -6.68 16.53
C ILE A 197 29.94 -5.96 16.03
N PRO A 198 31.12 -6.62 15.98
CA PRO A 198 32.33 -6.04 15.44
C PRO A 198 32.10 -5.42 14.06
N ALA A 199 32.67 -4.24 13.83
CA ALA A 199 32.42 -3.48 12.59
C ALA A 199 32.82 -4.24 11.32
N ASP A 200 33.86 -5.07 11.40
CA ASP A 200 34.38 -5.89 10.30
C ASP A 200 33.59 -7.19 10.04
N GLN A 201 32.53 -7.43 10.81
CA GLN A 201 31.58 -8.52 10.65
C GLN A 201 30.22 -8.01 10.13
N PHE A 202 29.49 -8.87 9.43
CA PHE A 202 28.15 -8.54 8.96
C PHE A 202 27.20 -8.42 10.15
N GLY A 203 26.49 -7.30 10.22
CA GLY A 203 25.48 -7.03 11.24
C GLY A 203 24.25 -6.43 10.57
N THR A 204 23.20 -7.22 10.41
CA THR A 204 21.97 -6.80 9.74
C THR A 204 20.85 -6.60 10.76
N GLY A 205 20.13 -5.49 10.66
CA GLY A 205 18.93 -5.25 11.47
C GLY A 205 17.79 -6.19 11.08
N ILE A 206 17.27 -6.07 9.86
CA ILE A 206 16.13 -6.87 9.38
C ILE A 206 16.47 -7.50 8.02
N HIS A 207 16.27 -8.81 7.89
CA HIS A 207 16.11 -9.49 6.62
C HIS A 207 14.63 -9.49 6.24
N TRP A 208 14.26 -8.71 5.21
CA TRP A 208 12.88 -8.35 4.86
C TRP A 208 12.47 -8.84 3.47
N GLN A 209 12.67 -10.13 3.21
CA GLN A 209 12.27 -10.80 1.98
C GLN A 209 10.76 -11.13 2.01
N VAL A 210 9.93 -10.25 1.43
CA VAL A 210 8.46 -10.26 1.61
C VAL A 210 7.65 -9.95 0.34
N GLY A 211 6.37 -10.35 0.38
CA GLY A 211 5.34 -10.00 -0.60
C GLY A 211 4.45 -8.80 -0.17
N GLN A 212 3.25 -8.70 -0.74
CA GLN A 212 2.24 -7.68 -0.46
C GLN A 212 1.64 -7.79 0.97
N ALA A 213 0.88 -6.76 1.36
CA ALA A 213 0.33 -6.60 2.72
C ALA A 213 1.39 -6.75 3.81
N THR A 214 2.55 -6.11 3.58
CA THR A 214 3.64 -6.08 4.55
C THR A 214 4.07 -4.64 4.85
N SER A 215 4.42 -4.38 6.11
CA SER A 215 4.84 -3.04 6.56
C SER A 215 5.99 -3.03 7.56
N LEU A 216 6.93 -2.11 7.38
CA LEU A 216 7.89 -1.67 8.39
C LEU A 216 7.54 -0.24 8.78
N ILE A 217 7.21 0.01 10.06
CA ILE A 217 6.69 1.31 10.52
C ILE A 217 7.38 1.76 11.80
N ASN A 218 7.85 3.00 11.87
CA ASN A 218 8.39 3.60 13.10
C ASN A 218 9.54 2.78 13.71
N LEU A 219 10.64 2.63 12.96
CA LEU A 219 11.80 1.85 13.38
C LEU A 219 13.05 2.73 13.42
N SER A 220 13.87 2.54 14.44
CA SER A 220 15.19 3.17 14.57
C SER A 220 16.29 2.12 14.47
N PHE A 221 17.32 2.38 13.68
CA PHE A 221 18.45 1.47 13.47
C PHE A 221 19.74 2.14 13.96
N LEU A 222 20.45 1.47 14.86
CA LEU A 222 21.75 1.87 15.36
C LEU A 222 22.80 0.90 14.83
N LEU A 223 23.65 1.40 13.92
CA LEU A 223 24.65 0.63 13.20
C LEU A 223 26.05 1.20 13.44
N SER A 224 27.09 0.42 13.16
CA SER A 224 28.48 0.89 13.25
C SER A 224 28.75 2.04 12.27
N THR A 225 29.46 3.06 12.71
CA THR A 225 29.94 4.18 11.88
C THR A 225 31.44 4.07 11.57
N ALA A 226 32.09 2.97 11.97
CA ALA A 226 33.50 2.76 11.68
C ALA A 226 33.72 2.67 10.15
N SER A 227 34.83 3.22 9.67
CA SER A 227 35.19 3.14 8.26
C SER A 227 35.38 1.68 7.83
N GLY A 228 34.78 1.29 6.71
CA GLY A 228 34.83 -0.09 6.22
C GLY A 228 34.01 -1.10 7.02
N ASN A 229 33.06 -0.64 7.84
CA ASN A 229 32.13 -1.53 8.53
C ASN A 229 31.27 -2.34 7.53
N LYS A 230 30.62 -3.41 8.00
CA LYS A 230 29.71 -4.26 7.20
C LYS A 230 28.29 -4.32 7.77
N HIS A 231 27.89 -3.32 8.56
CA HIS A 231 26.56 -3.29 9.14
C HIS A 231 25.54 -2.78 8.11
N GLN A 232 24.32 -3.26 8.21
CA GLN A 232 23.22 -2.89 7.32
C GLN A 232 21.90 -2.80 8.09
N GLY A 233 21.07 -1.79 7.80
CA GLY A 233 19.79 -1.61 8.47
C GLY A 233 18.78 -2.68 8.02
N VAL A 234 18.43 -2.63 6.74
CA VAL A 234 17.56 -3.61 6.09
C VAL A 234 18.31 -4.32 4.97
N PHE A 235 18.22 -5.64 4.95
CA PHE A 235 18.56 -6.50 3.83
C PHE A 235 17.31 -7.01 3.16
N MET A 236 17.23 -6.89 1.84
CA MET A 236 16.18 -7.51 1.04
C MET A 236 16.76 -7.84 -0.32
N GLU A 237 16.80 -9.11 -0.66
CA GLU A 237 17.41 -9.63 -1.88
C GLU A 237 16.40 -9.88 -2.99
N ASN A 238 15.12 -10.08 -2.68
CA ASN A 238 14.01 -10.26 -3.61
C ASN A 238 12.65 -10.19 -2.87
N GLY A 239 11.55 -10.42 -3.60
CA GLY A 239 10.16 -10.45 -3.11
C GLY A 239 9.19 -9.81 -4.11
N SER A 240 7.94 -9.60 -3.69
CA SER A 240 6.91 -8.84 -4.44
C SER A 240 6.23 -7.84 -3.51
N GLY A 241 7.01 -6.83 -3.15
CA GLY A 241 6.88 -6.07 -1.95
C GLY A 241 5.88 -4.93 -1.99
N GLY A 242 5.72 -4.40 -0.79
CA GLY A 242 4.69 -3.47 -0.36
C GLY A 242 5.30 -2.18 0.21
N PHE A 243 5.19 -1.97 1.52
CA PHE A 243 5.29 -0.63 2.10
C PHE A 243 6.28 -0.49 3.28
N MET A 244 7.05 0.60 3.33
CA MET A 244 7.82 0.99 4.52
C MET A 244 7.62 2.47 4.81
N ALA A 245 7.49 2.82 6.09
CA ALA A 245 7.50 4.21 6.50
C ALA A 245 8.15 4.47 7.87
N ASP A 246 8.49 5.74 8.08
CA ASP A 246 8.91 6.28 9.38
C ASP A 246 10.16 5.59 9.93
N LEU A 247 11.19 5.42 9.08
CA LEU A 247 12.45 4.77 9.46
C LEU A 247 13.52 5.81 9.78
N GLN A 248 14.29 5.57 10.85
CA GLN A 248 15.46 6.37 11.21
C GLN A 248 16.68 5.46 11.28
N ILE A 249 17.68 5.72 10.44
CA ILE A 249 18.87 4.87 10.32
C ILE A 249 20.12 5.70 10.60
N ASN A 250 20.98 5.23 11.50
CA ASN A 250 22.27 5.86 11.80
C ASN A 250 23.42 4.86 11.70
N GLY A 251 24.37 5.13 10.80
CA GLY A 251 25.54 4.29 10.53
C GLY A 251 25.32 3.26 9.41
N GLY A 252 26.22 2.28 9.34
CA GLY A 252 26.16 1.16 8.41
C GLY A 252 26.97 1.35 7.13
N ALA A 253 27.39 0.25 6.53
CA ALA A 253 27.85 0.23 5.14
C ALA A 253 26.69 0.61 4.21
N PHE A 254 25.51 0.06 4.52
CA PHE A 254 24.26 0.35 3.86
C PHE A 254 23.20 0.73 4.89
N GLY A 255 22.50 1.83 4.70
CA GLY A 255 21.27 2.05 5.46
C GLY A 255 20.23 1.00 5.06
N LEU A 256 19.94 0.95 3.76
CA LEU A 256 19.10 -0.06 3.11
C LEU A 256 19.90 -0.74 1.99
N TRP A 257 20.03 -2.06 2.02
CA TRP A 257 20.48 -2.86 0.89
C TRP A 257 19.30 -3.70 0.41
N ILE A 258 18.64 -3.23 -0.65
CA ILE A 258 17.29 -3.67 -1.00
C ILE A 258 17.16 -4.06 -2.47
N SER A 259 16.26 -5.01 -2.71
CA SER A 259 15.94 -5.60 -3.99
C SER A 259 14.60 -6.30 -3.95
N ASN A 260 13.74 -5.98 -4.91
CA ASN A 260 12.39 -6.52 -4.97
C ASN A 260 11.81 -6.19 -6.35
N GLN A 261 10.73 -6.85 -6.76
CA GLN A 261 9.99 -6.42 -7.95
C GLN A 261 9.59 -4.93 -7.82
N GLN A 262 8.93 -4.59 -6.72
CA GLN A 262 8.49 -3.24 -6.43
C GLN A 262 8.38 -2.92 -4.94
N PHE A 263 8.40 -1.63 -4.59
CA PHE A 263 8.15 -1.17 -3.22
C PHE A 263 7.82 0.34 -3.17
N THR A 264 7.06 0.73 -2.16
CA THR A 264 6.87 2.14 -1.77
C THR A 264 7.52 2.41 -0.41
N ILE A 265 8.40 3.41 -0.35
CA ILE A 265 9.15 3.76 0.85
C ILE A 265 8.96 5.25 1.13
N GLN A 266 8.43 5.60 2.31
CA GLN A 266 8.03 6.96 2.65
C GLN A 266 8.59 7.43 3.99
N ASN A 267 8.97 8.70 4.13
CA ASN A 267 9.38 9.30 5.41
C ASN A 267 10.54 8.55 6.08
N VAL A 268 11.69 8.51 5.41
CA VAL A 268 12.88 7.80 5.90
C VAL A 268 14.03 8.76 6.08
N LYS A 269 14.69 8.70 7.24
CA LYS A 269 15.89 9.45 7.56
C LYS A 269 17.09 8.52 7.67
N ILE A 270 18.15 8.80 6.92
CA ILE A 270 19.40 8.02 6.95
C ILE A 270 20.57 8.96 7.20
N THR A 271 21.38 8.62 8.22
CA THR A 271 22.52 9.43 8.65
C THR A 271 23.78 8.57 8.79
N ASN A 272 24.93 9.11 8.38
CA ASN A 272 26.24 8.53 8.65
C ASN A 272 26.47 7.10 8.10
N SER A 273 25.69 6.65 7.11
CA SER A 273 25.97 5.43 6.36
C SER A 273 27.04 5.68 5.30
N ASP A 274 27.77 4.66 4.84
CA ASP A 274 28.62 4.83 3.65
C ASP A 274 27.74 5.08 2.41
N THR A 275 26.85 4.14 2.10
CA THR A 275 25.78 4.30 1.10
C THR A 275 24.43 4.28 1.82
N ALA A 276 23.62 5.32 1.67
CA ALA A 276 22.35 5.38 2.38
C ALA A 276 21.38 4.29 1.88
N ILE A 277 21.20 4.19 0.57
CA ILE A 277 20.34 3.19 -0.09
C ILE A 277 21.12 2.57 -1.24
N TYR A 278 21.30 1.26 -1.19
CA TYR A 278 21.87 0.48 -2.29
C TYR A 278 20.79 -0.40 -2.90
N GLN A 279 20.38 -0.05 -4.13
CA GLN A 279 19.40 -0.79 -4.91
C GLN A 279 20.14 -1.78 -5.79
N GLN A 280 20.06 -3.07 -5.43
CA GLN A 280 20.79 -4.12 -6.14
C GLN A 280 20.01 -4.61 -7.38
N TRP A 281 18.69 -4.78 -7.30
CA TRP A 281 17.81 -4.90 -8.47
C TRP A 281 16.37 -4.46 -8.16
N ASN A 282 15.61 -4.06 -9.17
CA ASN A 282 14.15 -3.93 -9.08
C ASN A 282 13.50 -3.88 -10.48
N TRP A 283 12.17 -3.89 -10.52
CA TRP A 283 11.41 -3.41 -11.68
C TRP A 283 11.03 -1.94 -11.52
N GLY A 284 10.59 -1.55 -10.31
CA GLY A 284 10.43 -0.13 -9.98
C GLY A 284 10.14 0.15 -8.51
N PHE A 285 10.77 1.20 -7.96
CA PHE A 285 10.56 1.65 -6.58
C PHE A 285 10.17 3.12 -6.53
N THR A 286 9.27 3.47 -5.61
CA THR A 286 8.93 4.86 -5.29
C THR A 286 9.36 5.21 -3.88
N PHE A 287 10.23 6.22 -3.78
CA PHE A 287 10.72 6.81 -2.56
C PHE A 287 10.16 8.21 -2.40
N LYS A 288 9.63 8.52 -1.21
CA LYS A 288 9.04 9.83 -0.92
C LYS A 288 9.46 10.34 0.45
N ASN A 289 9.77 11.62 0.54
CA ASN A 289 10.19 12.26 1.79
C ASN A 289 11.37 11.54 2.44
N ILE A 290 12.48 11.42 1.70
CA ILE A 290 13.72 10.82 2.17
C ILE A 290 14.69 11.92 2.59
N ASP A 291 15.24 11.83 3.81
CA ASP A 291 16.25 12.75 4.35
C ASP A 291 17.58 12.01 4.53
N ILE A 292 18.58 12.34 3.71
CA ILE A 292 19.91 11.73 3.74
C ILE A 292 20.94 12.79 4.12
N SER A 293 21.76 12.50 5.13
CA SER A 293 22.89 13.35 5.50
C SER A 293 24.09 12.58 6.02
N GLY A 294 25.30 13.14 5.87
CA GLY A 294 26.53 12.53 6.36
C GLY A 294 26.89 11.20 5.67
N CYS A 295 26.31 10.92 4.50
CA CYS A 295 26.59 9.71 3.73
C CYS A 295 27.57 9.99 2.60
N ARG A 296 28.29 8.97 2.12
CA ARG A 296 29.16 9.11 0.93
C ARG A 296 28.31 9.13 -0.34
N ILE A 297 27.43 8.15 -0.50
CA ILE A 297 26.45 8.05 -1.60
C ILE A 297 25.04 8.07 -1.00
N GLY A 298 24.13 8.84 -1.61
CA GLY A 298 22.70 8.77 -1.28
C GLY A 298 22.10 7.46 -1.79
N PHE A 299 21.83 7.39 -3.10
CA PHE A 299 21.33 6.20 -3.78
C PHE A 299 22.42 5.61 -4.67
N GLY A 300 22.90 4.41 -4.34
CA GLY A 300 23.74 3.60 -5.21
C GLY A 300 22.87 2.62 -5.99
N LEU A 301 22.88 2.70 -7.31
CA LEU A 301 22.03 1.89 -8.18
C LEU A 301 22.90 0.93 -8.99
N ASN A 302 22.63 -0.36 -8.85
CA ASN A 302 23.21 -1.36 -9.75
C ASN A 302 22.43 -1.36 -11.07
N THR A 303 23.10 -1.02 -12.16
CA THR A 303 22.53 -0.88 -13.52
C THR A 303 23.32 -1.72 -14.54
N ASN A 304 23.92 -2.82 -14.09
CA ASN A 304 24.82 -3.66 -14.89
C ASN A 304 24.11 -4.60 -15.88
N GLY A 305 22.79 -4.74 -15.82
CA GLY A 305 22.10 -5.67 -16.70
C GLY A 305 20.63 -5.34 -16.93
N GLN A 306 20.17 -5.61 -18.15
CA GLN A 306 18.85 -5.27 -18.67
C GLN A 306 18.13 -6.50 -19.24
N THR A 307 18.45 -7.68 -18.70
CA THR A 307 17.79 -8.95 -19.04
C THR A 307 17.30 -9.58 -17.76
N GLU A 308 16.30 -10.46 -17.84
CA GLU A 308 15.81 -11.22 -16.68
C GLU A 308 16.97 -11.97 -15.97
N ALA A 309 17.86 -12.60 -16.73
CA ALA A 309 18.99 -13.38 -16.18
C ALA A 309 20.06 -12.52 -15.48
N THR A 310 20.14 -11.23 -15.81
CA THR A 310 21.10 -10.27 -15.25
C THR A 310 20.37 -9.07 -14.66
N GLN A 311 19.16 -9.28 -14.11
CA GLN A 311 18.29 -8.20 -13.67
C GLN A 311 19.04 -7.26 -12.72
N SER A 312 18.91 -5.97 -12.96
CA SER A 312 19.46 -4.92 -12.10
C SER A 312 18.36 -3.89 -11.80
N ALA A 313 18.69 -2.71 -11.29
CA ALA A 313 17.71 -1.69 -10.93
C ALA A 313 17.06 -1.12 -12.19
N GLY A 314 15.80 -1.47 -12.42
CA GLY A 314 14.99 -0.99 -13.53
C GLY A 314 14.54 0.45 -13.36
N SER A 315 13.94 0.81 -12.22
CA SER A 315 13.54 2.21 -12.00
C SER A 315 13.50 2.65 -10.55
N VAL A 316 13.85 3.92 -10.33
CA VAL A 316 13.78 4.58 -9.03
C VAL A 316 13.16 5.96 -9.17
N THR A 317 12.06 6.18 -8.46
CA THR A 317 11.39 7.49 -8.32
C THR A 317 11.70 8.07 -6.94
N ILE A 318 12.19 9.31 -6.87
CA ILE A 318 12.49 10.01 -5.62
C ILE A 318 11.75 11.33 -5.58
N LEU A 319 10.86 11.47 -4.60
CA LEU A 319 9.95 12.61 -4.45
C LEU A 319 10.19 13.32 -3.12
N ASP A 320 10.05 14.65 -3.12
CA ASP A 320 9.91 15.47 -1.91
C ASP A 320 11.04 15.27 -0.89
N SER A 321 12.27 15.05 -1.37
CA SER A 321 13.39 14.53 -0.57
C SER A 321 14.51 15.57 -0.38
N SER A 322 15.38 15.33 0.59
CA SER A 322 16.59 16.11 0.85
C SER A 322 17.80 15.19 0.93
N ILE A 323 18.78 15.38 0.05
CA ILE A 323 19.92 14.48 -0.08
C ILE A 323 21.23 15.29 -0.03
N SER A 324 21.96 15.10 1.06
CA SER A 324 23.29 15.64 1.31
C SER A 324 24.30 14.49 1.43
N ALA A 325 24.99 14.21 0.33
CA ALA A 325 25.96 13.12 0.22
C ALA A 325 27.32 13.63 -0.28
N SER A 326 28.42 13.14 0.29
CA SER A 326 29.74 13.71 0.04
C SER A 326 30.32 13.40 -1.36
N VAL A 327 29.73 12.46 -2.11
CA VAL A 327 30.10 12.13 -3.49
C VAL A 327 28.97 12.47 -4.45
N ALA A 328 27.83 11.79 -4.32
CA ALA A 328 26.68 12.00 -5.20
C ALA A 328 25.37 11.64 -4.49
N ALA A 329 24.30 12.37 -4.82
CA ALA A 329 22.97 12.04 -4.34
C ALA A 329 22.43 10.75 -4.97
N VAL A 330 22.67 10.54 -6.28
CA VAL A 330 22.37 9.29 -7.01
C VAL A 330 23.58 8.92 -7.87
N GLN A 331 24.00 7.66 -7.79
CA GLN A 331 25.09 7.10 -8.58
C GLN A 331 24.67 5.77 -9.20
N THR A 332 24.69 5.68 -10.53
CA THR A 332 24.55 4.41 -11.27
C THR A 332 25.94 3.82 -11.57
N ASN A 333 26.04 2.55 -11.96
CA ASN A 333 27.33 1.88 -12.19
C ASN A 333 27.67 1.62 -13.67
N THR A 334 26.76 1.96 -14.60
CA THR A 334 26.97 1.86 -16.06
C THR A 334 26.81 3.22 -16.73
N ASP A 335 27.40 3.37 -17.93
CA ASP A 335 27.20 4.56 -18.77
C ASP A 335 25.75 4.63 -19.27
N GLN A 336 25.07 5.72 -18.95
CA GLN A 336 23.68 5.99 -19.36
C GLN A 336 23.57 7.25 -20.24
N SER A 337 24.65 7.68 -20.89
CA SER A 337 24.65 8.94 -21.65
C SER A 337 23.86 8.88 -22.96
N GLN A 338 23.59 7.69 -23.50
CA GLN A 338 22.98 7.49 -24.82
C GLN A 338 21.72 6.62 -24.83
N LYS A 339 21.51 5.81 -23.79
CA LYS A 339 20.42 4.84 -23.72
C LYS A 339 20.05 4.49 -22.29
N LEU A 340 18.80 4.06 -22.11
CA LEU A 340 18.27 3.55 -20.84
C LEU A 340 19.12 2.38 -20.32
N GLY A 341 19.36 2.37 -19.00
CA GLY A 341 20.09 1.34 -18.26
C GLY A 341 19.53 1.09 -16.85
N GLY A 342 18.41 1.70 -16.52
CA GLY A 342 17.93 1.91 -15.15
C GLY A 342 17.45 3.35 -14.98
N ALA A 343 16.13 3.55 -15.05
CA ALA A 343 15.50 4.86 -15.07
C ALA A 343 15.53 5.56 -13.71
N VAL A 344 15.73 6.89 -13.72
CA VAL A 344 15.73 7.72 -12.52
C VAL A 344 14.79 8.92 -12.70
N LEU A 345 13.87 9.10 -11.75
CA LEU A 345 13.06 10.32 -11.63
C LEU A 345 13.39 11.00 -10.30
N LEU A 346 13.73 12.28 -10.34
CA LEU A 346 13.71 13.16 -9.16
C LEU A 346 12.60 14.19 -9.35
N GLN A 347 11.82 14.47 -8.29
CA GLN A 347 10.92 15.61 -8.26
C GLN A 347 10.86 16.24 -6.87
N ASN A 348 10.98 17.56 -6.81
CA ASN A 348 11.04 18.32 -5.57
C ASN A 348 12.13 17.80 -4.62
N VAL A 349 13.36 17.64 -5.13
CA VAL A 349 14.49 17.08 -4.38
C VAL A 349 15.54 18.14 -4.11
N ASN A 350 15.83 18.41 -2.84
CA ASN A 350 16.88 19.30 -2.39
C ASN A 350 18.24 18.56 -2.39
N LEU A 351 19.19 19.05 -3.16
CA LEU A 351 20.53 18.49 -3.33
C LEU A 351 21.62 19.33 -2.67
N ASN A 352 21.24 20.27 -1.79
CA ASN A 352 22.21 21.05 -1.01
C ASN A 352 23.09 20.13 -0.16
N GLY A 353 24.41 20.31 -0.29
CA GLY A 353 25.41 19.48 0.39
C GLY A 353 25.93 18.31 -0.44
N SER A 354 25.35 18.05 -1.62
CA SER A 354 25.86 17.08 -2.58
C SER A 354 26.69 17.75 -3.68
N PRO A 355 27.92 17.28 -4.01
CA PRO A 355 28.70 17.79 -5.14
C PRO A 355 28.08 17.44 -6.51
N ALA A 356 27.48 16.25 -6.62
CA ALA A 356 26.77 15.79 -7.79
C ALA A 356 25.35 15.33 -7.41
N GLY A 357 24.37 15.64 -8.26
CA GLY A 357 23.00 15.17 -8.12
C GLY A 357 22.84 13.76 -8.66
N VAL A 358 23.06 13.59 -9.97
CA VAL A 358 22.97 12.30 -10.66
C VAL A 358 24.23 12.11 -11.50
N VAL A 359 24.94 11.01 -11.26
CA VAL A 359 26.17 10.63 -11.96
C VAL A 359 26.15 9.16 -12.35
N ASP A 360 26.85 8.80 -13.43
CA ASP A 360 26.93 7.42 -13.93
C ASP A 360 28.29 6.74 -13.70
N GLY A 361 28.38 5.47 -14.13
CA GLY A 361 29.60 4.67 -13.99
C GLY A 361 30.79 5.16 -14.83
N ALA A 362 30.55 6.02 -15.83
CA ALA A 362 31.57 6.67 -16.66
C ALA A 362 31.92 8.09 -16.16
N ASN A 363 31.37 8.50 -15.01
CA ASN A 363 31.48 9.83 -14.40
C ASN A 363 30.82 10.95 -15.20
N HIS A 364 29.85 10.65 -16.06
CA HIS A 364 28.98 11.69 -16.64
C HIS A 364 28.08 12.25 -15.55
N VAL A 365 28.13 13.57 -15.37
CA VAL A 365 27.24 14.29 -14.44
C VAL A 365 26.02 14.77 -15.22
N PHE A 366 24.89 14.10 -15.07
CA PHE A 366 23.62 14.49 -15.71
C PHE A 366 22.96 15.66 -14.99
N LEU A 367 23.11 15.69 -13.66
CA LEU A 367 22.53 16.70 -12.80
C LEU A 367 23.59 17.16 -11.81
N PRO A 368 24.04 18.43 -11.84
CA PRO A 368 24.90 18.95 -10.79
C PRO A 368 24.18 18.92 -9.44
N GLY A 369 24.94 18.87 -8.36
CA GLY A 369 24.36 19.02 -7.03
C GLY A 369 24.00 20.48 -6.70
N GLY A 370 23.48 20.70 -5.49
CA GLY A 370 23.06 22.01 -5.01
C GLY A 370 21.64 22.43 -5.43
N GLY A 371 20.99 23.20 -4.56
CA GLY A 371 19.63 23.72 -4.79
C GLY A 371 18.53 22.66 -4.76
N THR A 372 17.32 23.08 -5.10
CA THR A 372 16.16 22.19 -5.23
C THR A 372 15.87 21.92 -6.70
N VAL A 373 15.82 20.63 -7.05
CA VAL A 373 15.45 20.13 -8.37
C VAL A 373 13.93 20.06 -8.44
N ASN A 374 13.32 20.82 -9.37
CA ASN A 374 11.89 20.71 -9.62
C ASN A 374 11.58 19.32 -10.20
N GLN A 375 12.14 18.98 -11.37
CA GLN A 375 12.06 17.62 -11.93
C GLN A 375 13.34 17.29 -12.72
N PHE A 376 13.77 16.03 -12.65
CA PHE A 376 14.83 15.45 -13.49
C PHE A 376 14.41 14.05 -13.93
N ILE A 377 14.63 13.72 -15.21
CA ILE A 377 14.36 12.38 -15.75
C ILE A 377 15.61 11.87 -16.49
N LEU A 378 16.05 10.68 -16.09
CA LEU A 378 16.94 9.82 -16.86
C LEU A 378 16.11 8.63 -17.35
N GLY A 379 15.79 8.58 -18.64
CA GLY A 379 14.92 7.54 -19.20
C GLY A 379 14.12 7.99 -20.43
N ASN A 380 13.37 7.06 -21.02
CA ASN A 380 12.51 7.35 -22.17
C ASN A 380 11.25 8.10 -21.75
N GLU A 381 10.98 9.22 -22.41
CA GLU A 381 9.80 10.05 -22.17
C GLU A 381 8.94 10.14 -23.44
N TYR A 382 7.63 10.00 -23.25
CA TYR A 382 6.62 10.15 -24.29
C TYR A 382 5.68 11.31 -23.96
N SER A 383 5.06 11.89 -24.99
CA SER A 383 4.14 13.01 -24.82
C SER A 383 2.98 12.98 -25.82
N GLY A 384 1.78 13.33 -25.35
CA GLY A 384 0.58 13.35 -26.20
C GLY A 384 0.18 11.96 -26.68
N ASP A 385 -0.24 11.83 -27.93
CA ASP A 385 -0.51 10.57 -28.63
C ASP A 385 0.66 10.11 -29.52
N SER A 386 1.82 10.75 -29.40
CA SER A 386 3.01 10.43 -30.20
C SER A 386 3.63 9.11 -29.74
N GLY A 387 3.69 8.14 -30.65
CA GLY A 387 4.44 6.90 -30.43
C GLY A 387 5.97 7.05 -30.49
N SER A 388 6.49 8.27 -30.68
CA SER A 388 7.93 8.54 -30.67
C SER A 388 8.36 9.07 -29.31
N GLY A 389 9.10 8.25 -28.56
CA GLY A 389 9.74 8.64 -27.31
C GLY A 389 11.02 9.43 -27.53
N THR A 390 11.46 10.15 -26.50
CA THR A 390 12.77 10.82 -26.42
C THR A 390 13.53 10.29 -25.21
N TYR A 391 14.78 9.87 -25.39
CA TYR A 391 15.65 9.55 -24.27
C TYR A 391 16.09 10.85 -23.58
N ASN A 392 15.61 11.07 -22.36
CA ASN A 392 15.87 12.26 -21.57
C ASN A 392 17.00 11.99 -20.56
N THR A 393 17.89 12.97 -20.38
CA THR A 393 19.04 12.90 -19.47
C THR A 393 19.18 14.20 -18.65
N GLY A 394 18.11 14.98 -18.52
CA GLY A 394 18.20 16.37 -18.07
C GLY A 394 17.09 16.82 -17.11
N ALA A 395 17.35 17.94 -16.45
CA ALA A 395 16.36 18.62 -15.61
C ALA A 395 15.34 19.39 -16.47
N LYS A 396 14.11 19.49 -15.97
CA LYS A 396 13.01 20.19 -16.63
C LYS A 396 11.98 20.69 -15.62
N PRO A 397 11.06 21.56 -16.03
CA PRO A 397 9.86 21.83 -15.23
C PRO A 397 9.06 20.53 -15.05
N GLY A 398 8.78 20.18 -13.80
CA GLY A 398 7.74 19.21 -13.47
C GLY A 398 6.36 19.81 -13.64
N PRO A 399 5.30 18.98 -13.54
CA PRO A 399 3.95 19.52 -13.45
C PRO A 399 3.81 20.29 -12.13
N ASP A 400 3.15 21.44 -12.12
CA ASP A 400 2.74 21.98 -10.81
C ASP A 400 1.62 21.08 -10.28
N LEU A 401 1.82 20.55 -9.09
CA LEU A 401 0.80 19.74 -8.45
C LEU A 401 -0.30 20.65 -7.89
N PRO A 402 -1.58 20.30 -8.08
CA PRO A 402 -2.69 21.01 -7.45
C PRO A 402 -2.50 21.09 -5.93
N SER A 403 -2.80 22.24 -5.31
CA SER A 403 -2.63 22.45 -3.86
C SER A 403 -3.42 21.44 -3.01
N GLN A 404 -4.48 20.86 -3.57
CA GLN A 404 -5.29 19.81 -2.95
C GLN A 404 -4.49 18.53 -2.68
N LEU A 405 -3.44 18.26 -3.47
CA LEU A 405 -2.58 17.08 -3.31
C LEU A 405 -1.38 17.34 -2.41
N LEU A 406 -1.13 18.59 -2.02
CA LEU A 406 0.09 19.02 -1.34
C LEU A 406 -0.10 19.11 0.17
N ASP A 407 0.98 18.87 0.90
CA ASP A 407 1.05 19.12 2.33
C ASP A 407 1.30 20.60 2.60
N ALA A 408 0.22 21.35 2.89
CA ALA A 408 0.30 22.77 3.24
C ALA A 408 1.09 23.05 4.53
N SER A 409 1.33 22.04 5.37
CA SER A 409 2.15 22.16 6.59
C SER A 409 3.63 21.88 6.35
N SER A 410 3.99 21.26 5.22
CA SER A 410 5.36 20.93 4.88
C SER A 410 6.16 22.15 4.42
N GLY A 411 7.42 22.24 4.86
CA GLY A 411 8.34 23.29 4.41
C GLY A 411 8.83 23.11 2.96
N ASN A 412 8.61 21.94 2.35
CA ASN A 412 9.01 21.61 0.98
C ASN A 412 7.82 21.64 -0.01
N ASN A 413 6.60 21.94 0.45
CA ASN A 413 5.38 21.94 -0.37
C ASN A 413 5.22 20.63 -1.18
N GLY A 414 5.59 19.51 -0.58
CA GLY A 414 5.55 18.19 -1.21
C GLY A 414 4.16 17.57 -1.22
N VAL A 415 4.02 16.39 -1.85
CA VAL A 415 2.75 15.65 -1.84
C VAL A 415 2.39 15.28 -0.39
N PHE A 416 1.11 15.40 -0.06
CA PHE A 416 0.59 15.03 1.25
C PHE A 416 0.93 13.59 1.62
N PHE A 417 1.31 13.39 2.89
CA PHE A 417 1.40 12.07 3.48
C PHE A 417 1.03 12.11 4.95
N ARG A 418 0.71 10.93 5.50
CA ARG A 418 0.39 10.78 6.90
C ARG A 418 0.87 9.43 7.40
N THR A 419 1.74 9.46 8.41
CA THR A 419 2.14 8.29 9.19
C THR A 419 0.91 7.54 9.69
N ARG A 420 0.96 6.21 9.57
CA ARG A 420 -0.07 5.31 10.11
C ARG A 420 -0.40 5.67 11.57
N PRO A 421 -1.67 6.01 11.89
CA PRO A 421 -2.08 6.26 13.26
C PRO A 421 -1.91 5.02 14.14
N GLN A 422 -1.31 5.19 15.32
CA GLN A 422 -1.16 4.12 16.32
C GLN A 422 -1.82 4.45 17.66
N TYR A 423 -2.44 5.64 17.76
CA TYR A 423 -3.28 6.09 18.88
C TYR A 423 -2.55 6.10 20.23
N GLU A 424 -1.27 6.43 20.22
CA GLU A 424 -0.38 6.42 21.38
C GLU A 424 -0.82 7.35 22.51
N ASN A 425 -1.54 8.41 22.18
CA ASN A 425 -2.06 9.39 23.14
C ASN A 425 -3.45 9.02 23.69
N TYR A 426 -4.05 7.92 23.23
CA TYR A 426 -5.38 7.48 23.68
C TYR A 426 -5.28 6.57 24.90
N ALA A 427 -6.12 6.84 25.90
CA ALA A 427 -6.27 6.00 27.07
C ALA A 427 -7.09 4.76 26.72
N ILE A 428 -6.91 3.67 27.47
CA ILE A 428 -7.69 2.44 27.23
C ILE A 428 -9.21 2.65 27.33
N SER A 429 -9.66 3.60 28.16
CA SER A 429 -11.07 3.96 28.29
C SER A 429 -11.68 4.58 27.03
N GLU A 430 -10.86 4.99 26.07
CA GLU A 430 -11.27 5.54 24.78
C GLU A 430 -11.38 4.46 23.69
N PHE A 431 -11.07 3.21 24.02
CA PHE A 431 -11.30 2.04 23.16
C PHE A 431 -12.47 1.21 23.69
N ALA A 432 -13.39 0.87 22.79
CA ALA A 432 -14.38 -0.16 23.05
C ALA A 432 -13.99 -1.44 22.31
N SER A 433 -14.13 -2.61 22.94
CA SER A 433 -13.92 -3.92 22.30
C SER A 433 -15.23 -4.43 21.69
N ALA A 434 -15.17 -4.92 20.45
CA ALA A 434 -16.31 -5.50 19.75
C ALA A 434 -16.89 -6.71 20.52
N LYS A 435 -16.05 -7.63 20.99
CA LYS A 435 -16.47 -8.82 21.73
C LYS A 435 -17.05 -8.50 23.10
N SER A 436 -16.50 -7.50 23.79
CA SER A 436 -17.12 -6.97 25.02
C SER A 436 -18.49 -6.31 24.78
N ASN A 437 -18.81 -5.95 23.53
CA ASN A 437 -20.08 -5.35 23.13
C ASN A 437 -21.00 -6.32 22.37
N GLY A 438 -20.74 -7.63 22.44
CA GLY A 438 -21.63 -8.67 21.91
C GLY A 438 -21.43 -9.05 20.45
N VAL A 439 -20.40 -8.53 19.78
CA VAL A 439 -19.97 -9.02 18.46
C VAL A 439 -19.16 -10.30 18.68
N LYS A 440 -19.46 -11.40 17.98
CA LYS A 440 -18.80 -12.68 18.24
C LYS A 440 -17.52 -12.84 17.44
N CYS A 441 -17.56 -12.50 16.16
CA CYS A 441 -16.52 -12.71 15.18
C CYS A 441 -15.98 -14.14 15.17
N ASP A 442 -16.89 -15.12 15.21
CA ASP A 442 -16.58 -16.55 15.24
C ASP A 442 -16.57 -17.21 13.85
N GLY A 443 -16.77 -16.43 12.78
CA GLY A 443 -16.80 -16.90 11.39
C GLY A 443 -18.09 -17.60 10.96
N THR A 444 -19.08 -17.75 11.85
CA THR A 444 -20.30 -18.52 11.61
C THR A 444 -21.59 -17.81 12.03
N SER A 445 -21.56 -17.10 13.15
CA SER A 445 -22.66 -16.29 13.65
C SER A 445 -22.81 -15.04 12.79
N ASP A 446 -24.05 -14.70 12.46
CA ASP A 446 -24.35 -13.43 11.83
C ASP A 446 -24.16 -12.28 12.84
N ASP A 447 -23.10 -11.52 12.66
CA ASP A 447 -22.70 -10.38 13.49
C ASP A 447 -23.24 -9.05 12.96
N THR A 448 -24.08 -9.03 11.92
CA THR A 448 -24.49 -7.78 11.26
C THR A 448 -25.06 -6.76 12.25
N THR A 449 -26.06 -7.17 13.05
CA THR A 449 -26.72 -6.26 13.99
C THR A 449 -25.82 -5.87 15.15
N SER A 450 -25.07 -6.81 15.73
CA SER A 450 -24.17 -6.53 16.85
C SER A 450 -23.02 -5.62 16.41
N LEU A 451 -22.42 -5.88 15.24
CA LEU A 451 -21.33 -5.10 14.67
C LEU A 451 -21.77 -3.70 14.28
N GLN A 452 -22.93 -3.53 13.63
CA GLN A 452 -23.45 -2.20 13.32
C GLN A 452 -23.71 -1.38 14.60
N ASN A 453 -24.41 -1.97 15.59
CA ASN A 453 -24.67 -1.31 16.87
C ASN A 453 -23.38 -0.92 17.61
N PHE A 454 -22.29 -1.67 17.39
CA PHE A 454 -20.99 -1.39 17.98
C PHE A 454 -20.27 -0.24 17.25
N ILE A 455 -20.24 -0.25 15.92
CA ILE A 455 -19.60 0.80 15.10
C ILE A 455 -20.29 2.15 15.28
N ASP A 456 -21.60 2.17 15.55
CA ASP A 456 -22.34 3.40 15.85
C ASP A 456 -21.86 4.13 17.14
N LYS A 457 -20.90 3.56 17.89
CA LYS A 457 -20.28 4.15 19.10
C LYS A 457 -18.96 4.91 18.85
N VAL A 458 -18.54 5.10 17.59
CA VAL A 458 -17.44 5.97 17.07
C VAL A 458 -15.99 5.47 17.26
N SER A 459 -15.58 4.95 18.42
CA SER A 459 -14.24 4.33 18.58
C SER A 459 -14.36 2.84 18.82
N SER A 460 -13.88 2.07 17.84
CA SER A 460 -14.17 0.66 17.70
C SER A 460 -12.89 -0.14 17.53
N ASN A 461 -12.49 -0.88 18.56
CA ASN A 461 -11.49 -1.94 18.45
C ASN A 461 -12.20 -3.26 18.05
N LEU A 462 -11.96 -3.71 16.83
CA LEU A 462 -12.40 -5.01 16.35
C LEU A 462 -11.40 -6.08 16.79
N ASP A 463 -11.71 -6.77 17.89
CA ASP A 463 -10.91 -7.90 18.38
C ASP A 463 -10.69 -8.94 17.28
N ALA A 464 -9.55 -9.64 17.29
CA ALA A 464 -9.20 -10.56 16.22
C ALA A 464 -10.29 -11.64 16.02
N GLY A 465 -10.59 -11.95 14.76
CA GLY A 465 -11.61 -12.92 14.37
C GLY A 465 -12.19 -12.61 13.00
N THR A 466 -13.24 -13.34 12.66
CA THR A 466 -14.00 -13.17 11.41
C THR A 466 -15.45 -12.86 11.74
N CYS A 467 -15.85 -11.61 11.53
CA CYS A 467 -17.22 -11.14 11.74
C CYS A 467 -18.01 -11.38 10.46
N LEU A 468 -18.86 -12.40 10.46
CA LEU A 468 -19.71 -12.75 9.31
C LEU A 468 -20.91 -11.78 9.26
N VAL A 469 -21.13 -11.13 8.12
CA VAL A 469 -22.20 -10.15 7.95
C VAL A 469 -23.07 -10.51 6.75
N SER A 470 -24.37 -10.28 6.89
CA SER A 470 -25.40 -10.60 5.90
C SER A 470 -26.02 -9.39 5.20
N SER A 471 -25.65 -8.18 5.62
CA SER A 471 -25.96 -6.92 4.94
C SER A 471 -24.91 -5.85 5.27
N THR A 472 -25.01 -4.68 4.63
CA THR A 472 -24.04 -3.60 4.74
C THR A 472 -23.77 -3.16 6.18
N ILE A 473 -22.49 -3.09 6.53
CA ILE A 473 -21.99 -2.40 7.72
C ILE A 473 -21.63 -0.96 7.34
N ASN A 474 -22.31 0.00 7.97
CA ASN A 474 -22.09 1.43 7.74
C ASN A 474 -21.14 1.97 8.80
N ILE A 475 -20.01 2.51 8.37
CA ILE A 475 -19.03 3.22 9.21
C ILE A 475 -19.30 4.72 9.05
N PRO A 476 -19.83 5.42 10.07
CA PRO A 476 -20.12 6.85 9.96
C PRO A 476 -18.83 7.68 9.95
N THR A 477 -18.90 8.89 9.39
CA THR A 477 -17.82 9.88 9.58
C THR A 477 -17.65 10.22 11.07
N GLY A 478 -16.43 10.59 11.44
CA GLY A 478 -15.98 10.75 12.82
C GLY A 478 -15.42 9.47 13.46
N SER A 479 -15.55 8.31 12.79
CA SER A 479 -15.15 7.03 13.36
C SER A 479 -13.64 6.77 13.31
N ILE A 480 -13.16 6.07 14.34
CA ILE A 480 -11.86 5.40 14.37
C ILE A 480 -12.14 3.89 14.54
N VAL A 481 -11.71 3.09 13.57
CA VAL A 481 -11.89 1.63 13.57
C VAL A 481 -10.53 0.95 13.43
N VAL A 482 -10.19 0.11 14.42
CA VAL A 482 -8.87 -0.55 14.49
C VAL A 482 -9.08 -2.04 14.69
N GLY A 483 -8.43 -2.88 13.88
CA GLY A 483 -8.41 -4.33 14.07
C GLY A 483 -7.25 -4.83 14.94
N GLU A 484 -7.35 -6.06 15.43
CA GLU A 484 -6.28 -6.76 16.18
C GLU A 484 -5.53 -7.74 15.26
N PHE A 485 -5.00 -7.23 14.13
CA PHE A 485 -4.10 -7.91 13.19
C PHE A 485 -4.52 -9.30 12.65
N TRP A 486 -5.03 -9.43 11.42
CA TRP A 486 -5.96 -8.54 10.74
C TRP A 486 -7.38 -9.05 11.01
N THR A 487 -8.25 -8.22 11.57
CA THR A 487 -9.64 -8.63 11.83
C THR A 487 -10.43 -8.65 10.53
N THR A 488 -11.17 -9.73 10.28
CA THR A 488 -11.87 -9.94 9.00
C THR A 488 -13.37 -9.60 9.11
N ILE A 489 -13.88 -8.76 8.22
CA ILE A 489 -15.32 -8.61 7.96
C ILE A 489 -15.64 -9.47 6.73
N LEU A 490 -16.49 -10.49 6.90
CA LEU A 490 -16.79 -11.49 5.87
C LEU A 490 -18.24 -11.34 5.40
N GLY A 491 -18.44 -10.78 4.20
CA GLY A 491 -19.76 -10.63 3.58
C GLY A 491 -20.31 -11.96 3.06
N SER A 492 -21.58 -12.25 3.32
CA SER A 492 -22.25 -13.49 2.88
C SER A 492 -23.76 -13.29 2.75
N GLY A 493 -24.42 -14.16 1.98
CA GLY A 493 -25.88 -14.21 1.93
C GLY A 493 -26.50 -13.33 0.85
N ALA A 494 -27.83 -13.39 0.76
CA ALA A 494 -28.58 -12.93 -0.42
C ALA A 494 -28.38 -11.46 -0.79
N ALA A 495 -28.05 -10.59 0.17
CA ALA A 495 -27.79 -9.17 -0.06
C ALA A 495 -26.62 -8.93 -1.03
N PHE A 496 -25.68 -9.87 -1.12
CA PHE A 496 -24.45 -9.74 -1.89
C PHE A 496 -24.37 -10.67 -3.10
N ASN A 497 -25.43 -11.41 -3.42
CA ASN A 497 -25.38 -12.42 -4.48
C ASN A 497 -25.66 -11.84 -5.88
N ASP A 498 -26.36 -10.71 -5.96
CA ASP A 498 -26.90 -10.20 -7.22
C ASP A 498 -26.00 -9.14 -7.87
N ALA A 499 -25.26 -9.53 -8.90
CA ALA A 499 -24.41 -8.63 -9.68
C ALA A 499 -25.19 -7.54 -10.45
N ALA A 500 -26.50 -7.71 -10.67
CA ALA A 500 -27.33 -6.67 -11.28
C ALA A 500 -27.74 -5.59 -10.28
N ASN A 501 -27.69 -5.89 -8.97
CA ASN A 501 -28.03 -4.97 -7.88
C ASN A 501 -26.95 -4.97 -6.80
N PRO A 502 -25.70 -4.59 -7.13
CA PRO A 502 -24.57 -4.72 -6.22
C PRO A 502 -24.78 -3.92 -4.93
N GLN A 503 -24.29 -4.44 -3.80
CA GLN A 503 -24.41 -3.84 -2.47
C GLN A 503 -23.07 -3.82 -1.74
N PRO A 504 -22.77 -2.77 -0.97
CA PRO A 504 -21.55 -2.72 -0.19
C PRO A 504 -21.59 -3.65 1.02
N VAL A 505 -20.51 -4.37 1.26
CA VAL A 505 -20.26 -5.10 2.53
C VAL A 505 -19.93 -4.09 3.61
N VAL A 506 -18.95 -3.20 3.35
CA VAL A 506 -18.62 -2.06 4.20
C VAL A 506 -18.89 -0.77 3.43
N ARG A 507 -19.72 0.11 4.00
CA ARG A 507 -19.95 1.46 3.50
C ARG A 507 -19.34 2.46 4.47
N VAL A 508 -18.31 3.17 4.03
CA VAL A 508 -17.67 4.26 4.79
C VAL A 508 -18.30 5.57 4.37
N GLY A 509 -18.95 6.26 5.32
CA GLY A 509 -19.77 7.44 5.06
C GLY A 509 -20.93 7.18 4.10
N LYS A 510 -21.81 8.16 3.94
CA LYS A 510 -22.82 8.19 2.88
C LYS A 510 -22.47 9.27 1.86
N ALA A 511 -23.07 9.18 0.68
CA ALA A 511 -22.93 10.21 -0.34
C ALA A 511 -23.23 11.61 0.24
N GLY A 512 -22.27 12.52 0.09
CA GLY A 512 -22.35 13.89 0.61
C GLY A 512 -21.88 14.07 2.06
N ASP A 513 -21.54 13.00 2.77
CA ASP A 513 -20.99 13.10 4.12
C ASP A 513 -19.62 13.80 4.09
N LYS A 514 -19.40 14.60 5.14
CA LYS A 514 -18.14 15.29 5.40
C LYS A 514 -17.60 14.92 6.76
N GLY A 515 -16.28 14.84 6.87
CA GLY A 515 -15.59 14.60 8.13
C GLY A 515 -14.56 13.48 8.03
N GLY A 516 -13.73 13.38 9.07
CA GLY A 516 -12.66 12.40 9.12
C GLY A 516 -13.15 10.98 9.36
N VAL A 517 -12.36 9.99 8.97
CA VAL A 517 -12.57 8.58 9.28
C VAL A 517 -11.25 7.85 9.18
N GLU A 518 -10.93 7.03 10.17
CA GLU A 518 -9.67 6.29 10.20
C GLU A 518 -9.95 4.80 10.37
N ILE A 519 -9.36 4.00 9.48
CA ILE A 519 -9.52 2.55 9.50
C ILE A 519 -8.14 1.89 9.40
N SER A 520 -7.86 0.91 10.26
CA SER A 520 -6.59 0.16 10.21
C SER A 520 -6.71 -1.29 10.66
N ASP A 521 -5.80 -2.14 10.18
CA ASP A 521 -5.66 -3.56 10.54
C ASP A 521 -6.91 -4.44 10.26
N ILE A 522 -7.63 -4.17 9.15
CA ILE A 522 -8.84 -4.91 8.75
C ILE A 522 -8.66 -5.58 7.39
N VAL A 523 -9.26 -6.77 7.25
CA VAL A 523 -9.50 -7.40 5.96
C VAL A 523 -10.99 -7.42 5.68
N VAL A 524 -11.40 -7.00 4.48
CA VAL A 524 -12.75 -7.26 3.98
C VAL A 524 -12.71 -8.41 2.99
N SER A 525 -13.59 -9.38 3.16
CA SER A 525 -13.66 -10.59 2.35
C SER A 525 -15.11 -10.99 2.12
N THR A 526 -15.32 -12.01 1.28
CA THR A 526 -16.64 -12.52 0.95
C THR A 526 -16.67 -14.05 0.92
N VAL A 527 -17.85 -14.60 1.13
CA VAL A 527 -18.13 -16.02 0.89
C VAL A 527 -18.46 -16.21 -0.61
N GLY A 528 -18.03 -17.34 -1.19
CA GLY A 528 -18.30 -17.69 -2.58
C GLY A 528 -19.77 -17.61 -2.96
N GLY A 529 -20.04 -17.10 -4.16
CA GLY A 529 -21.38 -16.77 -4.65
C GLY A 529 -21.82 -15.32 -4.41
N SER A 530 -20.96 -14.48 -3.79
CA SER A 530 -21.24 -13.07 -3.51
C SER A 530 -20.97 -12.15 -4.72
N ALA A 531 -21.49 -12.50 -5.90
CA ALA A 531 -21.22 -11.80 -7.15
C ALA A 531 -21.67 -10.32 -7.20
N GLY A 532 -22.53 -9.89 -6.26
CA GLY A 532 -23.00 -8.51 -6.09
C GLY A 532 -22.29 -7.75 -4.97
N ALA A 533 -21.26 -8.31 -4.32
CA ALA A 533 -20.55 -7.60 -3.25
C ALA A 533 -19.65 -6.47 -3.78
N VAL A 534 -19.90 -5.25 -3.34
CA VAL A 534 -18.89 -4.17 -3.33
C VAL A 534 -18.18 -4.28 -1.98
N CYS A 535 -16.90 -4.65 -1.91
CA CYS A 535 -16.32 -4.97 -0.61
C CYS A 535 -16.23 -3.72 0.27
N ILE A 536 -15.68 -2.64 -0.27
CA ILE A 536 -15.62 -1.34 0.39
C ILE A 536 -16.18 -0.26 -0.54
N GLU A 537 -17.21 0.46 -0.08
CA GLU A 537 -17.70 1.69 -0.70
C GLU A 537 -17.28 2.88 0.17
N TRP A 538 -16.51 3.80 -0.40
CA TRP A 538 -15.91 4.95 0.27
C TRP A 538 -16.51 6.25 -0.25
N ASN A 539 -17.37 6.87 0.55
CA ASN A 539 -18.12 8.07 0.18
C ASN A 539 -17.59 9.42 0.72
N PRO A 540 -16.93 9.53 1.89
CA PRO A 540 -16.82 10.81 2.56
C PRO A 540 -15.86 11.75 1.84
N THR A 541 -16.07 13.05 2.07
CA THR A 541 -15.11 14.09 1.68
C THR A 541 -14.58 14.81 2.92
N GLY A 542 -13.32 15.19 2.90
CA GLY A 542 -12.68 15.90 3.99
C GLY A 542 -11.29 16.40 3.62
N ASP A 543 -10.70 17.11 4.57
CA ASP A 543 -9.37 17.70 4.42
C ASP A 543 -8.28 16.62 4.46
N ALA A 544 -7.15 16.91 3.80
CA ALA A 544 -5.98 16.04 3.79
C ALA A 544 -5.61 15.59 5.22
N GLY A 545 -5.41 14.29 5.40
CA GLY A 545 -5.03 13.71 6.69
C GLY A 545 -6.16 13.45 7.66
N THR A 546 -7.39 13.86 7.38
CA THR A 546 -8.53 13.58 8.27
C THR A 546 -9.23 12.25 7.94
N LEU A 547 -9.08 11.74 6.73
CA LEU A 547 -9.75 10.53 6.27
C LEU A 547 -8.82 9.58 5.51
N GLY A 548 -8.75 8.32 5.94
CA GLY A 548 -7.91 7.33 5.28
C GLY A 548 -7.96 5.92 5.89
N MET A 549 -7.26 5.02 5.22
CA MET A 549 -7.08 3.63 5.62
C MET A 549 -5.61 3.23 5.53
N TRP A 550 -5.13 2.50 6.53
CA TRP A 550 -3.74 2.02 6.65
C TRP A 550 -3.72 0.53 6.99
N ASP A 551 -2.96 -0.28 6.24
CA ASP A 551 -2.96 -1.75 6.43
C ASP A 551 -4.39 -2.33 6.37
N VAL A 552 -5.21 -1.85 5.43
CA VAL A 552 -6.57 -2.37 5.17
C VAL A 552 -6.58 -3.07 3.82
N HIS A 553 -7.01 -4.32 3.80
CA HIS A 553 -6.93 -5.15 2.59
C HIS A 553 -8.30 -5.72 2.21
N VAL A 554 -8.46 -6.03 0.93
CA VAL A 554 -9.57 -6.81 0.40
C VAL A 554 -9.00 -8.13 -0.11
N ARG A 555 -9.54 -9.26 0.39
CA ARG A 555 -9.12 -10.60 -0.04
C ARG A 555 -10.33 -11.42 -0.49
N ILE A 556 -10.38 -11.77 -1.78
CA ILE A 556 -11.51 -12.49 -2.36
C ILE A 556 -11.11 -13.93 -2.72
N GLY A 557 -11.49 -14.86 -1.85
CA GLY A 557 -11.12 -16.27 -1.95
C GLY A 557 -9.75 -16.58 -1.36
N GLY A 558 -9.24 -17.79 -1.68
CA GLY A 558 -7.89 -18.23 -1.32
C GLY A 558 -7.64 -18.42 0.17
N ALA A 559 -8.69 -18.54 0.98
CA ALA A 559 -8.60 -18.67 2.43
C ALA A 559 -9.76 -19.49 3.00
N ILE A 560 -9.52 -20.22 4.09
CA ILE A 560 -10.56 -20.93 4.82
C ILE A 560 -11.66 -19.96 5.25
N GLY A 561 -12.92 -20.40 5.09
CA GLY A 561 -14.12 -19.61 5.37
C GLY A 561 -14.70 -18.89 4.15
N THR A 562 -13.87 -18.57 3.15
CA THR A 562 -14.33 -17.93 1.90
C THR A 562 -15.11 -18.88 1.00
N LYS A 563 -14.89 -20.20 1.12
CA LYS A 563 -15.45 -21.23 0.22
C LYS A 563 -15.04 -21.07 -1.26
N ILE A 564 -13.98 -20.31 -1.53
CA ILE A 564 -13.30 -20.22 -2.82
C ILE A 564 -11.86 -20.70 -2.59
N GLN A 565 -11.72 -22.01 -2.46
CA GLN A 565 -10.45 -22.72 -2.23
C GLN A 565 -10.26 -23.78 -3.31
N VAL A 566 -9.11 -24.47 -3.33
CA VAL A 566 -8.78 -25.47 -4.38
C VAL A 566 -9.91 -26.49 -4.60
N SER A 567 -10.56 -26.91 -3.52
CA SER A 567 -11.62 -27.93 -3.58
C SER A 567 -12.93 -27.46 -4.24
N GLN A 568 -13.24 -26.15 -4.19
CA GLN A 568 -14.48 -25.59 -4.74
C GLN A 568 -14.24 -24.90 -6.09
N CYS A 569 -13.05 -24.33 -6.27
CA CYS A 569 -12.71 -23.42 -7.35
C CYS A 569 -11.34 -23.74 -7.97
N PRO A 570 -11.09 -25.00 -8.40
CA PRO A 570 -9.85 -25.33 -9.11
C PRO A 570 -9.73 -24.50 -10.40
N THR A 571 -8.54 -24.48 -11.01
CA THR A 571 -8.21 -23.73 -12.25
C THR A 571 -9.12 -24.04 -13.46
N THR A 572 -9.90 -25.11 -13.40
CA THR A 572 -10.88 -25.49 -14.43
C THR A 572 -12.31 -25.05 -14.12
N SER A 573 -12.56 -24.45 -12.95
CA SER A 573 -13.91 -24.10 -12.50
C SER A 573 -14.40 -22.82 -13.16
N THR A 574 -15.62 -22.84 -13.69
CA THR A 574 -16.35 -21.65 -14.14
C THR A 574 -17.63 -21.45 -13.34
N ALA A 575 -17.69 -22.04 -12.15
CA ALA A 575 -18.91 -22.15 -11.39
C ALA A 575 -19.24 -20.83 -10.69
N THR A 576 -20.54 -20.52 -10.56
CA THR A 576 -20.99 -19.27 -9.95
C THR A 576 -20.56 -19.12 -8.49
N GLN A 577 -20.32 -20.23 -7.77
CA GLN A 577 -19.77 -20.15 -6.41
C GLN A 577 -18.37 -19.52 -6.35
N CYS A 578 -17.63 -19.50 -7.47
CA CYS A 578 -16.30 -18.91 -7.55
C CYS A 578 -16.34 -17.41 -7.84
N MET A 579 -17.54 -16.84 -8.04
CA MET A 579 -17.73 -15.39 -8.11
C MET A 579 -17.80 -14.84 -6.69
N GLY A 580 -16.75 -14.12 -6.30
CA GLY A 580 -16.57 -13.64 -4.93
C GLY A 580 -16.98 -12.18 -4.74
N ALA A 581 -16.86 -11.32 -5.75
CA ALA A 581 -17.23 -9.91 -5.60
C ALA A 581 -17.57 -9.22 -6.93
N PHE A 582 -18.38 -8.18 -6.84
CA PHE A 582 -18.64 -7.24 -7.93
C PHE A 582 -17.50 -6.20 -8.06
N LEU A 583 -17.02 -5.68 -6.94
CA LEU A 583 -15.98 -4.63 -6.90
C LEU A 583 -15.21 -4.73 -5.58
N GLY A 584 -13.89 -4.57 -5.62
CA GLY A 584 -13.03 -4.55 -4.44
C GLY A 584 -13.20 -3.24 -3.64
N LEU A 585 -12.81 -2.12 -4.23
CA LEU A 585 -12.86 -0.80 -3.59
C LEU A 585 -13.50 0.23 -4.53
N HIS A 586 -14.55 0.90 -4.06
CA HIS A 586 -15.26 1.96 -4.75
C HIS A 586 -14.99 3.30 -4.06
N VAL A 587 -14.33 4.24 -4.71
CA VAL A 587 -13.97 5.55 -4.16
C VAL A 587 -14.79 6.63 -4.85
N LEU A 588 -15.74 7.20 -4.12
CA LEU A 588 -16.66 8.26 -4.57
C LEU A 588 -16.30 9.64 -4.00
N GLY A 589 -15.43 9.68 -2.99
CA GLY A 589 -15.09 10.87 -2.21
C GLY A 589 -13.61 11.28 -2.27
N SER A 590 -13.09 11.82 -1.16
CA SER A 590 -11.65 12.05 -0.97
C SER A 590 -11.08 11.02 -0.01
N GLY A 591 -9.77 10.73 -0.03
CA GLY A 591 -9.23 9.71 0.88
C GLY A 591 -7.75 9.42 0.73
N TYR A 592 -7.12 9.02 1.84
CA TYR A 592 -5.73 8.54 1.89
C TYR A 592 -5.71 7.02 2.08
N PHE A 593 -5.16 6.28 1.13
CA PHE A 593 -5.14 4.82 1.13
C PHE A 593 -3.69 4.34 1.10
N GLU A 594 -3.17 3.88 2.23
CA GLU A 594 -1.77 3.48 2.40
C GLU A 594 -1.65 1.99 2.71
N ASN A 595 -0.79 1.30 1.96
CA ASN A 595 -0.63 -0.15 2.04
C ASN A 595 -1.97 -0.89 1.92
N VAL A 596 -2.77 -0.51 0.94
CA VAL A 596 -4.06 -1.16 0.63
C VAL A 596 -3.86 -2.17 -0.49
N TRP A 597 -4.26 -3.42 -0.24
CA TRP A 597 -4.14 -4.50 -1.21
C TRP A 597 -5.53 -5.06 -1.53
N VAL A 598 -5.94 -4.98 -2.79
CA VAL A 598 -7.19 -5.55 -3.31
C VAL A 598 -6.84 -6.79 -4.13
N TRP A 599 -6.85 -7.94 -3.48
CA TRP A 599 -6.41 -9.20 -4.05
C TRP A 599 -7.57 -10.14 -4.31
N THR A 600 -7.77 -10.48 -5.59
CA THR A 600 -8.63 -11.60 -5.99
C THR A 600 -7.77 -12.85 -6.09
N ALA A 601 -8.00 -13.82 -5.22
CA ALA A 601 -7.04 -14.88 -4.99
C ALA A 601 -6.71 -15.70 -6.25
N ASP A 602 -5.45 -15.71 -6.65
CA ASP A 602 -4.91 -16.53 -7.73
C ASP A 602 -4.50 -17.94 -7.25
N HIS A 603 -4.27 -18.10 -5.95
CA HIS A 603 -3.97 -19.37 -5.27
C HIS A 603 -4.59 -19.45 -3.86
N ASP A 604 -4.61 -20.66 -3.30
CA ASP A 604 -5.13 -20.95 -1.97
C ASP A 604 -4.03 -20.89 -0.91
N LEU A 605 -4.14 -19.92 0.02
CA LEU A 605 -3.18 -19.70 1.10
C LEU A 605 -3.18 -20.80 2.16
N ASP A 606 -4.26 -21.58 2.24
CA ASP A 606 -4.38 -22.65 3.23
C ASP A 606 -4.22 -24.04 2.61
N ASP A 607 -3.84 -24.12 1.33
CA ASP A 607 -3.43 -25.34 0.65
C ASP A 607 -1.91 -25.55 0.78
N PRO A 608 -1.44 -26.68 1.31
CA PRO A 608 0.00 -26.97 1.42
C PRO A 608 0.75 -26.95 0.07
N GLY A 609 0.03 -27.22 -1.03
CA GLY A 609 0.56 -27.19 -2.39
C GLY A 609 0.53 -25.80 -3.04
N GLN A 610 0.01 -24.78 -2.37
CA GLN A 610 -0.23 -23.44 -2.91
C GLN A 610 -1.01 -23.52 -4.24
N GLY A 611 -2.03 -24.39 -4.28
CA GLY A 611 -2.79 -24.68 -5.49
C GLY A 611 -3.44 -23.41 -6.06
N ARG A 612 -3.25 -23.19 -7.36
CA ARG A 612 -3.92 -22.12 -8.10
C ARG A 612 -5.42 -22.35 -8.17
N ILE A 613 -6.19 -21.27 -8.15
CA ILE A 613 -7.65 -21.30 -8.16
C ILE A 613 -8.22 -20.32 -9.20
N ASN A 614 -9.49 -20.52 -9.55
CA ASN A 614 -10.30 -19.52 -10.25
C ASN A 614 -11.14 -18.79 -9.20
N SER A 615 -10.71 -17.60 -8.78
CA SER A 615 -11.54 -16.65 -8.03
C SER A 615 -11.96 -15.50 -8.96
N PHE A 616 -13.25 -15.14 -8.99
CA PHE A 616 -13.74 -14.09 -9.89
C PHE A 616 -14.25 -12.88 -9.11
N THR A 617 -13.59 -11.74 -9.34
CA THR A 617 -14.07 -10.40 -8.97
C THR A 617 -14.20 -9.57 -10.23
N ALA A 618 -15.31 -8.87 -10.45
CA ALA A 618 -15.46 -8.12 -11.71
C ALA A 618 -14.46 -6.96 -11.80
N ARG A 619 -14.34 -6.14 -10.74
CA ARG A 619 -13.56 -4.89 -10.72
C ARG A 619 -12.63 -4.80 -9.51
N GLY A 620 -11.43 -4.24 -9.69
CA GLY A 620 -10.46 -4.01 -8.62
C GLY A 620 -10.77 -2.76 -7.79
N ILE A 621 -10.04 -1.68 -8.07
CA ILE A 621 -10.21 -0.34 -7.49
C ILE A 621 -10.85 0.58 -8.53
N PHE A 622 -11.95 1.23 -8.15
CA PHE A 622 -12.68 2.17 -8.99
C PHE A 622 -12.76 3.54 -8.31
N ILE A 623 -12.12 4.56 -8.91
CA ILE A 623 -12.26 5.96 -8.53
C ILE A 623 -13.31 6.57 -9.46
N ASP A 624 -14.47 6.85 -8.87
CA ASP A 624 -15.73 7.03 -9.59
C ASP A 624 -16.29 8.44 -9.38
N HIS A 625 -16.17 9.30 -10.40
CA HIS A 625 -16.57 10.71 -10.39
C HIS A 625 -16.14 11.44 -9.10
N ALA A 626 -14.98 11.06 -8.56
CA ALA A 626 -14.51 11.50 -7.27
C ALA A 626 -13.98 12.94 -7.39
N PRO A 627 -14.45 13.87 -6.54
CA PRO A 627 -14.01 15.26 -6.58
C PRO A 627 -12.55 15.44 -6.10
N GLY A 628 -11.97 14.40 -5.49
CA GLY A 628 -10.65 14.40 -4.89
C GLY A 628 -10.56 15.26 -3.62
N PRO A 629 -9.37 15.34 -3.01
CA PRO A 629 -8.15 14.63 -3.39
C PRO A 629 -8.16 13.14 -3.01
N VAL A 630 -7.52 12.30 -3.84
CA VAL A 630 -7.32 10.87 -3.57
C VAL A 630 -5.82 10.56 -3.58
N TRP A 631 -5.32 9.92 -2.53
CA TRP A 631 -3.92 9.44 -2.47
C TRP A 631 -3.90 7.91 -2.35
N LEU A 632 -3.32 7.26 -3.34
CA LEU A 632 -3.04 5.82 -3.35
C LEU A 632 -1.54 5.61 -3.09
N VAL A 633 -1.17 5.25 -1.86
CA VAL A 633 0.23 5.15 -1.43
C VAL A 633 0.61 3.68 -1.22
N GLY A 634 1.44 3.15 -2.11
CA GLY A 634 1.83 1.73 -2.09
C GLY A 634 0.62 0.79 -2.15
N THR A 635 -0.35 1.08 -3.03
CA THR A 635 -1.52 0.22 -3.20
C THR A 635 -1.28 -0.81 -4.30
N ALA A 636 -1.95 -1.95 -4.19
CA ALA A 636 -2.00 -2.96 -5.25
C ALA A 636 -3.43 -3.43 -5.49
N SER A 637 -3.77 -3.70 -6.74
CA SER A 637 -5.03 -4.34 -7.12
C SER A 637 -4.76 -5.42 -8.16
N GLU A 638 -5.21 -6.64 -7.92
CA GLU A 638 -4.79 -7.79 -8.71
C GLU A 638 -5.94 -8.75 -9.03
N HIS A 639 -5.85 -9.31 -10.24
CA HIS A 639 -6.63 -10.42 -10.74
C HIS A 639 -8.15 -10.19 -10.87
N ALA A 640 -8.60 -8.93 -10.89
CA ALA A 640 -9.98 -8.62 -11.27
C ALA A 640 -10.19 -8.85 -12.78
N VAL A 641 -11.40 -9.26 -13.16
CA VAL A 641 -11.77 -9.66 -14.53
C VAL A 641 -11.71 -8.47 -15.49
N PHE A 642 -12.18 -7.28 -15.09
CA PHE A 642 -12.38 -6.13 -15.99
C PHE A 642 -11.18 -5.21 -16.01
N TYR A 643 -10.78 -4.76 -14.82
CA TYR A 643 -9.67 -3.86 -14.62
C TYR A 643 -9.17 -3.95 -13.18
N GLN A 644 -7.90 -3.62 -12.99
CA GLN A 644 -7.31 -3.51 -11.66
C GLN A 644 -7.52 -2.11 -11.08
N TYR A 645 -7.26 -1.05 -11.86
CA TYR A 645 -7.60 0.33 -11.52
C TYR A 645 -8.43 0.96 -12.63
N SER A 646 -9.50 1.65 -12.28
CA SER A 646 -10.23 2.55 -13.17
C SER A 646 -10.44 3.91 -12.51
N ILE A 647 -10.14 4.99 -13.23
CA ILE A 647 -10.32 6.38 -12.81
C ILE A 647 -11.23 7.04 -13.84
N VAL A 648 -12.45 7.38 -13.43
CA VAL A 648 -13.47 7.93 -14.33
C VAL A 648 -14.00 9.24 -13.77
N GLY A 649 -14.08 10.28 -14.61
CA GLY A 649 -14.71 11.56 -14.24
C GLY A 649 -14.08 12.24 -13.01
N SER A 650 -12.85 11.88 -12.66
CA SER A 650 -12.25 12.21 -11.36
C SER A 650 -11.09 13.18 -11.51
N GLN A 651 -10.78 13.89 -10.42
CA GLN A 651 -9.67 14.84 -10.40
C GLN A 651 -8.88 14.85 -9.09
N TYR A 652 -7.65 15.36 -9.16
CA TYR A 652 -6.73 15.43 -8.01
C TYR A 652 -6.42 14.05 -7.44
N VAL A 653 -5.88 13.18 -8.29
CA VAL A 653 -5.48 11.83 -7.90
C VAL A 653 -3.96 11.74 -7.89
N TYR A 654 -3.40 11.37 -6.74
CA TYR A 654 -2.02 10.94 -6.59
C TYR A 654 -1.97 9.42 -6.41
N ALA A 655 -1.05 8.76 -7.10
CA ALA A 655 -0.75 7.36 -6.85
C ALA A 655 0.77 7.11 -6.87
N GLY A 656 1.29 6.32 -5.92
CA GLY A 656 2.74 6.15 -5.77
C GLY A 656 3.15 5.05 -4.79
N MET A 657 3.75 3.93 -5.22
CA MET A 657 3.49 3.34 -6.54
C MET A 657 2.23 2.47 -6.51
N ILE A 658 1.66 2.23 -7.69
CA ILE A 658 0.60 1.23 -7.89
C ILE A 658 1.19 -0.06 -8.44
N GLN A 659 0.54 -1.19 -8.18
CA GLN A 659 0.93 -2.49 -8.71
C GLN A 659 -0.29 -3.32 -9.14
N THR A 660 -0.17 -4.07 -10.23
CA THR A 660 -1.25 -4.90 -10.79
C THR A 660 -0.78 -6.19 -11.44
N GLU A 661 -1.60 -7.24 -11.35
CA GLU A 661 -1.51 -8.45 -12.17
C GLU A 661 -2.84 -8.78 -12.87
N THR A 662 -2.76 -9.17 -14.15
CA THR A 662 -3.89 -9.77 -14.89
C THR A 662 -4.22 -11.16 -14.30
N PRO A 663 -5.51 -11.56 -14.16
CA PRO A 663 -5.86 -12.88 -13.65
C PRO A 663 -5.34 -14.01 -14.54
N TYR A 664 -4.78 -15.05 -13.93
CA TYR A 664 -3.97 -16.05 -14.63
C TYR A 664 -4.75 -16.90 -15.63
N TYR A 665 -6.06 -17.03 -15.45
CA TYR A 665 -6.94 -17.75 -16.36
C TYR A 665 -7.21 -16.99 -17.66
N GLN A 666 -7.05 -15.66 -17.69
CA GLN A 666 -7.32 -14.89 -18.90
C GLN A 666 -6.36 -15.27 -20.03
N PRO A 667 -6.84 -15.32 -21.29
CA PRO A 667 -8.14 -14.85 -21.78
C PRO A 667 -9.26 -15.91 -21.75
N THR A 668 -9.20 -16.94 -20.90
CA THR A 668 -10.23 -18.00 -20.81
C THR A 668 -10.80 -18.14 -19.39
N PRO A 669 -11.99 -17.57 -19.10
CA PRO A 669 -12.80 -16.75 -19.98
C PRO A 669 -12.22 -15.35 -20.20
N ALA A 670 -12.54 -14.75 -21.34
CA ALA A 670 -12.20 -13.37 -21.64
C ALA A 670 -13.16 -12.42 -20.91
N PRO A 671 -12.74 -11.20 -20.53
CA PRO A 671 -13.66 -10.21 -20.00
C PRO A 671 -14.78 -9.90 -21.02
N PRO A 672 -16.03 -9.69 -20.58
CA PRO A 672 -16.45 -9.54 -19.18
C PRO A 672 -16.83 -10.86 -18.46
N ALA A 673 -16.72 -12.03 -19.10
CA ALA A 673 -17.16 -13.26 -18.45
C ALA A 673 -16.31 -13.61 -17.21
N PRO A 674 -16.91 -14.13 -16.13
CA PRO A 674 -18.30 -14.60 -16.01
C PRO A 674 -19.34 -13.53 -15.64
N PHE A 675 -18.94 -12.26 -15.53
CA PHE A 675 -19.84 -11.15 -15.28
C PHE A 675 -20.44 -10.61 -16.59
N SER A 676 -21.38 -9.67 -16.46
CA SER A 676 -21.88 -8.88 -17.58
C SER A 676 -21.40 -7.43 -17.43
N THR A 677 -21.14 -6.76 -18.54
CA THR A 677 -20.87 -5.31 -18.53
C THR A 677 -22.06 -4.55 -17.99
N ASN A 678 -21.79 -3.45 -17.28
CA ASN A 678 -22.78 -2.50 -16.82
C ASN A 678 -22.31 -1.07 -17.13
N THR A 679 -23.07 -0.36 -17.96
CA THR A 679 -22.75 1.02 -18.35
C THR A 679 -22.87 2.00 -17.17
N ASP A 680 -23.67 1.69 -16.15
CA ASP A 680 -23.81 2.51 -14.95
C ASP A 680 -22.55 2.50 -14.07
N TRP A 681 -21.59 1.61 -14.38
CA TRP A 681 -20.30 1.45 -13.69
C TRP A 681 -19.11 1.79 -14.59
N ASP A 682 -19.36 2.47 -15.71
CA ASP A 682 -18.34 2.94 -16.65
C ASP A 682 -17.34 1.83 -17.07
N ASP A 683 -17.84 0.61 -17.28
CA ASP A 683 -17.00 -0.52 -17.65
C ASP A 683 -16.27 -0.27 -18.99
N PRO A 684 -14.94 -0.48 -19.05
CA PRO A 684 -14.18 -0.22 -20.26
C PRO A 684 -14.46 -1.28 -21.33
N SER A 685 -14.11 -0.97 -22.58
CA SER A 685 -14.02 -1.98 -23.64
C SER A 685 -12.67 -2.70 -23.59
N TRP A 686 -12.63 -3.99 -23.94
CA TRP A 686 -11.39 -4.79 -23.98
C TRP A 686 -10.89 -5.09 -25.38
N GLY A 687 -11.41 -4.41 -26.40
CA GLY A 687 -11.01 -4.64 -27.81
C GLY A 687 -9.51 -4.45 -28.06
N ASN A 688 -8.85 -3.58 -27.28
CA ASN A 688 -7.43 -3.27 -27.39
C ASN A 688 -6.52 -4.01 -26.40
N SER A 689 -7.07 -4.69 -25.38
CA SER A 689 -6.30 -5.47 -24.41
C SER A 689 -6.48 -6.98 -24.58
N GLY A 690 -7.70 -7.44 -24.88
CA GLY A 690 -8.10 -8.85 -24.90
C GLY A 690 -8.17 -9.50 -23.51
N SER A 691 -7.84 -8.77 -22.45
CA SER A 691 -7.78 -9.20 -21.05
C SER A 691 -7.99 -7.98 -20.15
N ALA A 692 -8.02 -8.16 -18.83
CA ALA A 692 -8.24 -7.10 -17.87
C ALA A 692 -7.26 -5.94 -18.08
N TRP A 693 -7.75 -4.70 -17.98
CA TRP A 693 -6.86 -3.55 -17.97
C TRP A 693 -6.11 -3.47 -16.64
N ALA A 694 -4.83 -3.12 -16.68
CA ALA A 694 -4.12 -2.77 -15.45
C ALA A 694 -4.62 -1.41 -14.93
N LEU A 695 -4.72 -0.44 -15.83
CA LEU A 695 -5.16 0.91 -15.51
C LEU A 695 -6.01 1.48 -16.66
N THR A 696 -7.19 1.99 -16.34
CA THR A 696 -7.99 2.83 -17.24
C THR A 696 -8.19 4.21 -16.66
N ILE A 697 -7.99 5.26 -17.47
CA ILE A 697 -8.26 6.65 -17.11
C ILE A 697 -9.19 7.22 -18.17
N SER A 698 -10.38 7.66 -17.78
CA SER A 698 -11.34 8.28 -18.68
C SER A 698 -11.98 9.54 -18.10
N GLN A 699 -12.23 10.52 -18.96
CA GLN A 699 -12.88 11.79 -18.62
C GLN A 699 -12.32 12.46 -17.35
N SER A 700 -11.03 12.27 -17.07
CA SER A 700 -10.41 12.65 -15.78
C SER A 700 -9.33 13.70 -15.98
N SER A 701 -8.99 14.43 -14.91
CA SER A 701 -7.92 15.43 -14.99
C SER A 701 -7.06 15.51 -13.74
N ASP A 702 -5.84 16.03 -13.86
CA ASP A 702 -4.93 16.18 -12.71
C ASP A 702 -4.67 14.83 -11.99
N VAL A 703 -4.30 13.82 -12.78
CA VAL A 703 -3.93 12.48 -12.31
C VAL A 703 -2.42 12.33 -12.41
N PHE A 704 -1.79 12.04 -11.27
CA PHE A 704 -0.33 11.95 -11.14
C PHE A 704 0.06 10.60 -10.53
N ILE A 705 0.63 9.74 -11.36
CA ILE A 705 1.08 8.41 -10.98
C ILE A 705 2.62 8.40 -10.99
N TYR A 706 3.22 8.13 -9.83
CA TYR A 706 4.66 8.09 -9.61
C TYR A 706 5.10 6.67 -9.27
N GLY A 707 5.51 5.94 -10.30
CA GLY A 707 5.77 4.50 -10.24
C GLY A 707 4.49 3.70 -10.47
N ALA A 708 4.54 2.80 -11.45
CA ALA A 708 3.48 1.83 -11.70
C ALA A 708 4.11 0.52 -12.16
N GLY A 709 3.85 -0.58 -11.46
CA GLY A 709 4.28 -1.92 -11.82
C GLY A 709 3.10 -2.75 -12.33
N LEU A 710 2.95 -2.88 -13.65
CA LEU A 710 1.74 -3.43 -14.27
C LEU A 710 2.04 -4.70 -15.08
N TYR A 711 1.55 -5.85 -14.67
CA TYR A 711 2.07 -7.13 -15.13
C TYR A 711 0.99 -8.04 -15.74
N SER A 712 1.38 -8.74 -16.80
CA SER A 712 0.65 -9.89 -17.33
C SER A 712 1.62 -11.05 -17.52
N PHE A 713 1.43 -12.12 -16.76
CA PHE A 713 2.38 -13.24 -16.72
C PHE A 713 1.89 -14.51 -17.42
N PHE A 714 0.62 -14.57 -17.79
CA PHE A 714 -0.02 -15.81 -18.19
C PHE A 714 -0.96 -15.64 -19.39
N VAL A 715 -1.10 -16.73 -20.14
CA VAL A 715 -2.21 -16.99 -21.05
C VAL A 715 -2.80 -18.33 -20.65
N SER A 716 -4.01 -18.33 -20.06
CA SER A 716 -4.68 -19.54 -19.58
C SER A 716 -3.77 -20.43 -18.71
N TYR A 717 -3.14 -19.84 -17.69
CA TYR A 717 -2.17 -20.44 -16.78
C TYR A 717 -0.82 -20.89 -17.37
N SER A 718 -0.59 -20.78 -18.69
CA SER A 718 0.74 -20.97 -19.29
C SER A 718 1.56 -19.67 -19.22
N GLN A 719 2.87 -19.79 -18.98
CA GLN A 719 3.82 -18.68 -18.98
C GLN A 719 4.65 -18.60 -20.28
N ASP A 720 4.35 -19.43 -21.29
CA ASP A 720 5.13 -19.48 -22.54
C ASP A 720 5.19 -18.12 -23.25
N CYS A 721 4.15 -17.30 -23.07
CA CYS A 721 4.04 -15.95 -23.63
C CYS A 721 5.10 -14.96 -23.10
N LYS A 722 5.74 -15.24 -21.95
CA LYS A 722 6.76 -14.34 -21.39
C LYS A 722 7.96 -14.19 -22.33
N ALA A 723 8.35 -15.27 -23.00
CA ALA A 723 9.48 -15.25 -23.94
C ALA A 723 9.22 -14.38 -25.17
N GLY A 724 7.94 -14.26 -25.59
CA GLY A 724 7.51 -13.42 -26.71
C GLY A 724 7.02 -12.02 -26.30
N VAL A 725 6.85 -11.77 -24.99
CA VAL A 725 6.22 -10.57 -24.44
C VAL A 725 4.81 -10.34 -25.02
N ASP A 726 4.06 -11.43 -25.17
CA ASP A 726 2.75 -11.46 -25.83
C ASP A 726 1.66 -12.09 -24.94
N CYS A 727 1.82 -12.01 -23.62
CA CYS A 727 0.80 -12.48 -22.67
C CYS A 727 -0.49 -11.65 -22.76
N GLN A 728 -0.35 -10.36 -23.08
CA GLN A 728 -1.46 -9.43 -23.28
C GLN A 728 -1.08 -8.39 -24.34
N LYS A 729 -2.08 -7.80 -25.03
CA LYS A 729 -1.79 -6.76 -26.03
C LYS A 729 -1.39 -5.44 -25.36
N SER A 730 -2.25 -4.89 -24.51
CA SER A 730 -2.08 -3.59 -23.86
C SER A 730 -2.55 -3.60 -22.41
N LEU A 731 -1.89 -2.81 -21.55
CA LEU A 731 -2.14 -2.78 -20.09
C LEU A 731 -2.74 -1.46 -19.60
N VAL A 732 -2.40 -0.32 -20.22
CA VAL A 732 -2.91 1.00 -19.83
C VAL A 732 -3.75 1.60 -20.95
N LEU A 733 -4.94 2.08 -20.60
CA LEU A 733 -5.80 2.85 -21.50
C LEU A 733 -6.03 4.24 -20.89
N VAL A 734 -5.72 5.29 -21.66
CA VAL A 734 -6.16 6.66 -21.36
C VAL A 734 -7.05 7.13 -22.49
N ASP A 735 -8.22 7.68 -22.19
CA ASP A 735 -9.07 8.23 -23.24
C ASP A 735 -8.57 9.59 -23.76
N GLU A 736 -9.20 10.05 -24.84
CA GLU A 736 -8.89 11.34 -25.47
C GLU A 736 -9.53 12.55 -24.78
N ASP A 737 -10.49 12.31 -23.88
CA ASP A 737 -11.19 13.35 -23.10
C ASP A 737 -10.48 13.69 -21.77
N SER A 738 -9.46 12.92 -21.39
CA SER A 738 -8.65 13.16 -20.19
C SER A 738 -7.53 14.19 -20.41
N ALA A 739 -7.24 14.98 -19.38
CA ALA A 739 -6.27 16.09 -19.46
C ALA A 739 -5.33 16.16 -18.26
N ALA A 740 -4.09 16.61 -18.46
CA ALA A 740 -3.09 16.69 -17.38
C ALA A 740 -2.87 15.34 -16.66
N ILE A 741 -2.60 14.30 -17.47
CA ILE A 741 -2.30 12.95 -16.97
C ILE A 741 -0.80 12.74 -17.02
N PHE A 742 -0.20 12.38 -15.88
CA PHE A 742 1.22 12.15 -15.77
C PHE A 742 1.45 10.77 -15.16
N ILE A 743 2.15 9.90 -15.90
CA ILE A 743 2.51 8.56 -15.45
C ILE A 743 4.02 8.44 -15.57
N TYR A 744 4.71 8.47 -14.43
CA TYR A 744 6.15 8.36 -14.36
C TYR A 744 6.56 6.95 -13.94
N GLN A 745 7.67 6.46 -14.50
CA GLN A 745 8.19 5.12 -14.24
C GLN A 745 7.12 4.03 -14.39
N LEU A 746 6.38 4.10 -15.51
CA LEU A 746 5.47 3.05 -15.97
C LEU A 746 6.30 1.83 -16.33
N SER A 747 6.31 0.84 -15.47
CA SER A 747 7.00 -0.42 -15.65
C SER A 747 6.00 -1.52 -15.95
N THR A 748 6.12 -2.18 -17.10
CA THR A 748 5.19 -3.23 -17.52
C THR A 748 5.88 -4.54 -17.86
N VAL A 749 5.21 -5.67 -17.61
CA VAL A 749 5.70 -7.01 -17.95
C VAL A 749 4.67 -7.74 -18.82
N GLY A 750 5.14 -8.42 -19.86
CA GLY A 750 4.37 -9.38 -20.66
C GLY A 750 3.31 -8.79 -21.60
N ALA A 751 3.34 -7.48 -21.84
CA ALA A 751 2.46 -6.85 -22.82
C ALA A 751 3.21 -6.17 -23.96
N THR A 752 2.71 -6.31 -25.20
CA THR A 752 3.35 -5.71 -26.38
C THR A 752 3.30 -4.19 -26.38
N THR A 753 2.21 -3.63 -25.84
CA THR A 753 1.95 -2.20 -25.70
C THR A 753 1.84 -1.89 -24.21
N MET A 754 2.63 -0.94 -23.74
CA MET A 754 2.58 -0.47 -22.35
C MET A 754 1.36 0.42 -22.15
N LEU A 755 1.11 1.33 -23.10
CA LEU A 755 0.05 2.34 -23.00
C LEU A 755 -0.59 2.65 -24.37
N THR A 756 -1.92 2.68 -24.36
CA THR A 756 -2.80 3.07 -25.48
C THR A 756 -3.53 4.37 -25.12
N VAL A 757 -3.58 5.33 -26.04
CA VAL A 757 -4.40 6.56 -25.93
C VAL A 757 -5.55 6.47 -26.92
N GLY A 758 -6.79 6.43 -26.42
CA GLY A 758 -7.98 6.17 -27.22
C GLY A 758 -7.87 4.83 -27.96
N SER A 759 -7.66 4.89 -29.28
CA SER A 759 -7.45 3.71 -30.13
C SER A 759 -6.00 3.54 -30.62
N THR A 760 -5.10 4.44 -30.23
CA THR A 760 -3.71 4.49 -30.69
C THR A 760 -2.78 3.86 -29.67
N ASP A 761 -2.03 2.84 -30.08
CA ASP A 761 -0.96 2.27 -29.27
C ASP A 761 0.24 3.24 -29.27
N VAL A 762 0.54 3.85 -28.12
CA VAL A 762 1.51 4.95 -28.00
C VAL A 762 2.86 4.44 -27.52
N ILE A 763 2.90 3.74 -26.39
CA ILE A 763 4.16 3.28 -25.78
C ILE A 763 4.28 1.78 -25.98
N LYS A 764 5.29 1.35 -26.74
CA LYS A 764 5.57 -0.07 -27.00
C LYS A 764 6.63 -0.59 -26.02
N HIS A 765 6.51 -1.86 -25.64
CA HIS A 765 7.52 -2.48 -24.77
C HIS A 765 8.90 -2.49 -25.43
N SER A 766 8.96 -2.75 -26.75
CA SER A 766 10.21 -2.95 -27.51
C SER A 766 11.15 -1.76 -27.45
N ASP A 767 10.61 -0.57 -27.21
CA ASP A 767 11.37 0.69 -27.18
C ASP A 767 11.90 1.00 -25.77
N ASN A 768 11.49 0.22 -24.76
CA ASN A 768 11.60 0.55 -23.34
C ASN A 768 12.11 -0.60 -22.47
N VAL A 769 12.71 -1.64 -23.03
CA VAL A 769 13.23 -2.80 -22.28
C VAL A 769 14.26 -2.36 -21.24
N ASP A 770 14.08 -2.79 -19.98
CA ASP A 770 14.99 -2.44 -18.88
C ASP A 770 15.18 -3.56 -17.84
N GLY A 771 15.23 -4.81 -18.33
CA GLY A 771 15.20 -6.01 -17.50
C GLY A 771 14.16 -7.00 -18.00
N LEU A 772 13.50 -7.69 -17.07
CA LEU A 772 12.29 -8.45 -17.33
C LEU A 772 11.12 -7.51 -17.69
N GLN A 773 11.08 -6.33 -17.09
CA GLN A 773 10.10 -5.29 -17.37
C GLN A 773 10.59 -4.33 -18.46
N SER A 774 9.64 -3.58 -19.04
CA SER A 774 9.92 -2.38 -19.83
C SER A 774 9.49 -1.15 -19.05
N THR A 775 10.25 -0.06 -19.11
CA THR A 775 10.02 1.15 -18.29
C THR A 775 10.00 2.42 -19.13
N ALA A 776 8.97 3.26 -18.93
CA ALA A 776 8.82 4.55 -19.61
C ALA A 776 8.26 5.64 -18.68
N ALA A 777 8.45 6.90 -19.06
CA ALA A 777 7.73 8.04 -18.53
C ALA A 777 6.77 8.62 -19.58
N MET A 778 5.59 9.06 -19.15
CA MET A 778 4.54 9.58 -20.03
C MET A 778 3.96 10.89 -19.49
N LYS A 779 3.76 11.85 -20.40
CA LYS A 779 3.05 13.12 -20.13
C LYS A 779 1.94 13.33 -21.15
N LEU A 780 0.69 13.27 -20.71
CA LEU A 780 -0.47 13.61 -21.54
C LEU A 780 -0.93 15.05 -21.22
N LEU A 781 -0.58 15.97 -22.11
CA LEU A 781 -0.95 17.38 -22.03
C LEU A 781 -1.91 17.73 -23.16
N PHE A 782 -3.15 17.22 -23.12
CA PHE A 782 -4.20 17.82 -23.93
C PHE A 782 -4.71 19.05 -23.20
N SER A 783 -4.52 20.25 -23.77
CA SER A 783 -5.41 21.34 -23.43
C SER A 783 -6.72 21.12 -24.19
N ALA A 784 -7.84 21.58 -23.63
CA ALA A 784 -9.15 21.54 -24.31
C ALA A 784 -9.19 22.29 -25.67
N ASP A 785 -8.06 22.88 -26.06
CA ASP A 785 -7.82 23.74 -27.21
C ASP A 785 -6.48 23.44 -27.95
N GLY A 786 -5.78 22.34 -27.66
CA GLY A 786 -4.60 21.88 -28.41
C GLY A 786 -3.32 22.72 -28.28
N GLY A 787 -3.18 23.51 -27.20
CA GLY A 787 -1.98 24.30 -26.88
C GLY A 787 -1.26 23.80 -25.61
N TRP A 788 -0.03 24.27 -25.38
CA TRP A 788 0.70 24.01 -24.14
C TRP A 788 -0.12 24.41 -22.91
N TYR A 789 -0.20 23.52 -21.92
CA TYR A 789 -0.88 23.77 -20.64
C TYR A 789 -0.16 24.91 -19.90
N ASP A 790 -0.74 26.11 -19.96
CA ASP A 790 -0.42 27.25 -19.12
C ASP A 790 -1.59 27.49 -18.17
N ARG A 791 -1.36 27.18 -16.89
CA ARG A 791 -2.34 27.28 -15.80
C ARG A 791 -2.90 28.69 -15.61
N GLY A 792 -2.33 29.70 -16.26
CA GLY A 792 -2.76 31.10 -16.17
C GLY A 792 -3.97 31.52 -17.01
N LYS A 793 -4.59 30.66 -17.85
CA LYS A 793 -5.55 31.15 -18.87
C LYS A 793 -6.91 30.45 -19.05
N THR A 794 -7.25 29.36 -18.38
CA THR A 794 -8.51 28.65 -18.68
C THR A 794 -9.40 28.44 -17.45
N THR A 795 -10.13 29.48 -17.05
CA THR A 795 -11.38 29.33 -16.29
C THR A 795 -12.55 29.16 -17.27
N LYS A 796 -12.85 27.91 -17.65
CA LYS A 796 -14.19 27.56 -18.16
C LYS A 796 -14.61 26.23 -17.56
N LEU A 797 -15.41 26.31 -16.48
CA LEU A 797 -16.21 25.20 -15.99
C LEU A 797 -17.06 24.63 -17.14
N ARG A 798 -16.91 23.33 -17.44
CA ARG A 798 -17.99 22.58 -18.08
C ARG A 798 -19.02 22.27 -17.00
N LEU A 799 -20.18 22.90 -17.10
CA LEU A 799 -21.40 22.42 -16.44
C LEU A 799 -21.78 21.10 -17.11
N ALA A 800 -21.72 20.00 -16.36
CA ALA A 800 -22.24 18.71 -16.78
C ALA A 800 -23.73 18.88 -17.18
N HIS A 801 -24.07 18.48 -18.40
CA HIS A 801 -25.44 18.45 -18.88
C HIS A 801 -26.21 17.32 -18.19
N SER A 802 -26.79 17.59 -17.02
CA SER A 802 -27.92 16.80 -16.53
C SER A 802 -29.17 17.20 -17.31
N SER A 803 -29.73 16.26 -18.05
CA SER A 803 -31.01 16.38 -18.75
C SER A 803 -32.16 16.61 -17.77
N LEU A 804 -32.45 17.87 -17.46
CA LEU A 804 -33.71 18.29 -16.84
C LEU A 804 -34.64 18.83 -17.92
N THR A 805 -35.81 18.21 -18.08
CA THR A 805 -36.81 18.60 -19.06
C THR A 805 -37.48 19.92 -18.69
N LEU A 806 -37.82 20.72 -19.71
CA LEU A 806 -38.34 22.09 -19.64
C LEU A 806 -39.67 22.26 -18.87
N GLU A 807 -40.27 21.19 -18.35
CA GLU A 807 -41.52 21.24 -17.57
C GLU A 807 -41.34 21.41 -16.06
N GLN A 808 -40.13 21.24 -15.51
CA GLN A 808 -39.88 21.42 -14.07
C GLN A 808 -39.45 22.84 -13.67
N ILE A 809 -39.10 23.69 -14.65
CA ILE A 809 -38.65 25.08 -14.41
C ILE A 809 -39.83 26.05 -14.21
N ALA A 810 -41.07 25.63 -14.49
CA ALA A 810 -42.25 26.51 -14.43
C ALA A 810 -43.00 26.54 -13.07
N ARG A 811 -42.44 25.99 -11.97
CA ARG A 811 -43.12 26.01 -10.65
C ARG A 811 -42.39 26.70 -9.51
N VAL A 812 -41.24 27.33 -9.76
CA VAL A 812 -40.48 28.04 -8.71
C VAL A 812 -40.24 29.49 -9.12
N MET A 813 -41.31 30.26 -9.38
CA MET A 813 -41.24 31.73 -9.40
C MET A 813 -42.65 32.34 -9.27
N VAL A 814 -43.21 32.40 -8.06
CA VAL A 814 -44.11 33.48 -7.64
C VAL A 814 -44.07 33.62 -6.11
N GLY A 815 -43.59 34.76 -5.62
CA GLY A 815 -44.34 35.54 -4.63
C GLY A 815 -43.75 35.76 -3.25
N PHE A 816 -43.18 36.97 -3.07
CA PHE A 816 -43.22 37.88 -1.90
C PHE A 816 -42.85 37.33 -0.50
N GLY A 817 -42.06 37.99 0.34
CA GLY A 817 -41.63 39.39 0.38
C GLY A 817 -41.35 39.76 1.85
N SER A 818 -40.33 40.58 2.04
CA SER A 818 -40.04 41.40 3.24
C SER A 818 -39.87 40.74 4.61
N SER A 819 -38.69 41.05 5.18
CA SER A 819 -38.48 41.63 6.51
C SER A 819 -37.70 40.79 7.53
N HIS A 820 -36.56 41.39 7.89
CA HIS A 820 -35.92 41.41 9.21
C HIS A 820 -35.01 40.27 9.69
N GLN A 821 -33.82 40.76 10.05
CA GLN A 821 -32.96 40.40 11.17
C GLN A 821 -31.98 39.24 11.01
N TRP A 822 -30.73 39.67 10.93
CA TRP A 822 -29.50 38.97 11.25
C TRP A 822 -29.63 38.13 12.54
N CYS A 823 -29.40 36.84 12.41
CA CYS A 823 -28.55 36.02 13.27
C CYS A 823 -27.93 34.92 12.40
#